data_AF-A0A964A806-F1
#
_entry.id   AF-A0A964A806-F1
#
_cell.length_a   1.000
_cell.length_b   1.000
_cell.length_c   1.000
_cell.angle_alpha   90.00
_cell.angle_beta   90.00
_cell.angle_gamma   90.00
#
_symmetry.space_group_name_H-M   'P 1'
#
loop_
_entity.id
_entity.type
_entity.pdbx_description
1 polymer ?
#
loop_
_entity_poly.entity_id
_entity_poly.type
_entity_poly.pdbx_seq_one_letter_code
_entity_poly.pdbx_strand_id
1 'polypeptide(L)'
;MKLGRLGWICALAAACAACDGGSGETIIIPRPDTSQPDTTGKDVSADALPDVPGDLLPDLLPDVPGDLLPDVPGDLLPDALPDALPDALADLGPELDVSADVPVATFTVSLETADGAPATSIAASHTLGQTQCPQRLGSITVVNGSAAPAALSLSLSKGAALTFSPTASVNVGAGASLKIGIDFTCANTNDIDTTVLVAFGNAAGKGDTSYPVKLTVSDLPPTGCLSTSDQAAIASDDPAGVARSEGQNCFLAGNTEDGPYRACVEAGLLDKTGISDACAVCYADLSLCAKNECLVECLASPAACTACQGDNGCTTDFYACSGLPEPPTCNASSCLDSTPPEPTCTGGMIVTYAAKATCSDSAAGPVCTHPVATQTPCAGTCSGGKCVLDPFQYTFAKTSSFVTSVSLGDDTCCFDLDGNGTNDNGFTALLGLLGQFLGDVDIDTALQDAIDSGDLVLLFETRGVQSLTSSPNVQVSAIFGSHLSSVSMAKSGHGEFEVPYDAFSQVDGSLLSQMAGSIASGTLSAGPGDGELRLRVEAQVTVGANGEGLTMAQGKVGGVLPISAFADAYNTAFADCGCLGVPKGAPIVTVVSTDPKKLKLGCTAGFNAGTPTCGGFDPENCQSLADNKSLICPSLGILPFDQDADGDGQKDSISFGLEFQAVSASIVGVF
;
A
#
# COMPACT_ATOMS: atom_id res chain seq x y z
N MET A 1 14.18 -49.84 7.71
CA MET A 1 14.87 -49.82 9.02
C MET A 1 15.20 -48.39 9.50
N LYS A 2 14.44 -47.36 9.07
CA LYS A 2 14.75 -45.94 9.38
C LYS A 2 13.53 -45.03 9.69
N LEU A 3 12.35 -45.59 9.95
CA LEU A 3 11.13 -44.79 10.22
C LEU A 3 10.71 -44.69 11.70
N GLY A 4 11.12 -45.61 12.59
CA GLY A 4 10.68 -45.63 13.99
C GLY A 4 11.32 -44.63 14.97
N ARG A 5 11.82 -43.47 14.49
CA ARG A 5 12.49 -42.45 15.34
C ARG A 5 11.77 -41.10 15.44
N LEU A 6 10.65 -40.91 14.75
CA LEU A 6 9.92 -39.63 14.67
C LEU A 6 8.75 -39.47 15.67
N GLY A 7 8.36 -40.53 16.38
CA GLY A 7 7.12 -40.57 17.15
C GLY A 7 7.01 -39.55 18.30
N TRP A 8 8.12 -39.10 18.88
CA TRP A 8 8.11 -38.06 19.92
C TRP A 8 8.11 -36.64 19.36
N ILE A 9 8.58 -36.44 18.12
CA ILE A 9 8.50 -35.16 17.42
C ILE A 9 7.07 -34.95 16.91
N CYS A 10 6.37 -36.02 16.51
CA CYS A 10 4.91 -36.00 16.37
C CYS A 10 4.20 -35.72 17.69
N ALA A 11 4.76 -36.08 18.86
CA ALA A 11 4.19 -35.74 20.16
C ALA A 11 4.52 -34.30 20.61
N LEU A 12 5.53 -33.66 20.00
CA LEU A 12 5.86 -32.25 20.18
C LEU A 12 5.09 -31.36 19.19
N ALA A 13 4.95 -31.84 17.95
CA ALA A 13 4.00 -31.32 16.97
C ALA A 13 2.57 -31.53 17.46
N ALA A 14 2.25 -32.64 18.14
CA ALA A 14 1.02 -32.83 18.89
C ALA A 14 1.04 -32.12 20.25
N ALA A 15 2.15 -31.75 20.87
CA ALA A 15 2.06 -30.79 22.00
C ALA A 15 1.61 -29.40 21.50
N CYS A 16 1.87 -29.12 20.21
CA CYS A 16 1.31 -28.01 19.46
C CYS A 16 -0.09 -28.32 18.85
N ALA A 17 -0.40 -29.57 18.52
CA ALA A 17 -1.60 -30.00 17.76
C ALA A 17 -2.52 -31.02 18.48
N ALA A 18 -2.34 -31.26 19.79
CA ALA A 18 -3.13 -32.19 20.60
C ALA A 18 -4.42 -31.51 21.03
N CYS A 19 -5.21 -31.17 20.02
CA CYS A 19 -6.62 -30.85 20.14
C CYS A 19 -7.47 -31.60 19.11
N ASP A 20 -6.89 -32.21 18.06
CA ASP A 20 -7.68 -32.94 17.08
C ASP A 20 -7.68 -34.46 17.32
N GLY A 21 -8.78 -34.94 17.92
CA GLY A 21 -9.09 -36.35 18.09
C GLY A 21 -10.08 -36.82 17.02
N GLY A 22 -9.59 -37.22 15.85
CA GLY A 22 -10.44 -37.76 14.79
C GLY A 22 -9.70 -38.66 13.80
N SER A 23 -9.75 -39.98 13.99
CA SER A 23 -9.26 -40.96 13.02
C SER A 23 -10.10 -40.91 11.73
N GLY A 24 -9.61 -40.23 10.69
CA GLY A 24 -10.24 -40.15 9.37
C GLY A 24 -10.17 -41.48 8.60
N GLU A 25 -11.19 -42.32 8.73
CA GLU A 25 -11.47 -43.40 7.79
C GLU A 25 -12.26 -42.81 6.61
N THR A 26 -11.66 -42.81 5.42
CA THR A 26 -12.25 -42.23 4.20
C THR A 26 -13.50 -42.99 3.76
N ILE A 27 -14.69 -42.50 4.13
CA ILE A 27 -15.96 -42.93 3.55
C ILE A 27 -16.26 -42.05 2.35
N ILE A 28 -16.13 -42.61 1.15
CA ILE A 28 -16.57 -41.99 -0.10
C ILE A 28 -18.11 -41.97 -0.12
N ILE A 29 -18.71 -40.79 0.06
CA ILE A 29 -20.13 -40.56 -0.22
C ILE A 29 -20.26 -39.89 -1.60
N PRO A 30 -20.89 -40.52 -2.61
CA PRO A 30 -21.11 -39.87 -3.89
C PRO A 30 -22.19 -38.79 -3.81
N ARG A 31 -21.86 -37.57 -4.26
CA ARG A 31 -22.80 -36.46 -4.48
C ARG A 31 -23.88 -36.86 -5.50
N PRO A 32 -25.19 -36.61 -5.24
CA PRO A 32 -26.20 -36.74 -6.26
C PRO A 32 -26.21 -35.51 -7.17
N ASP A 33 -26.14 -35.80 -8.46
CA ASP A 33 -26.34 -34.90 -9.58
C ASP A 33 -27.78 -34.35 -9.57
N THR A 34 -27.97 -33.03 -9.61
CA THR A 34 -29.29 -32.42 -9.82
C THR A 34 -29.28 -31.55 -11.06
N SER A 35 -29.59 -32.22 -12.16
CA SER A 35 -30.18 -31.63 -13.35
C SER A 35 -31.61 -31.17 -13.04
N GLN A 36 -31.92 -30.00 -13.61
CA GLN A 36 -33.23 -29.36 -13.71
C GLN A 36 -34.31 -30.32 -14.24
N PRO A 37 -35.59 -30.12 -13.86
CA PRO A 37 -36.53 -29.82 -14.93
C PRO A 37 -37.55 -28.72 -14.59
N ASP A 38 -37.97 -28.10 -15.69
CA ASP A 38 -38.99 -27.07 -15.85
C ASP A 38 -40.42 -27.66 -15.83
N THR A 39 -41.36 -26.75 -15.58
CA THR A 39 -42.82 -26.78 -15.79
C THR A 39 -43.71 -27.50 -14.76
N THR A 40 -44.54 -26.71 -14.06
CA THR A 40 -46.00 -26.66 -14.30
C THR A 40 -46.65 -25.62 -13.38
N GLY A 41 -47.35 -24.65 -14.00
CA GLY A 41 -48.09 -23.63 -13.29
C GLY A 41 -49.43 -24.12 -12.73
N LYS A 42 -49.92 -23.42 -11.69
CA LYS A 42 -51.34 -23.15 -11.51
C LYS A 42 -51.59 -22.04 -10.50
N ASP A 43 -52.22 -20.98 -10.99
CA ASP A 43 -52.84 -19.90 -10.22
C ASP A 43 -53.86 -20.43 -9.21
N VAL A 44 -53.90 -19.84 -8.00
CA VAL A 44 -55.15 -19.45 -7.34
C VAL A 44 -54.93 -18.14 -6.54
N SER A 45 -55.85 -17.22 -6.81
CA SER A 45 -56.12 -15.88 -6.32
C SER A 45 -56.33 -15.67 -4.80
N ALA A 46 -56.09 -14.42 -4.37
CA ALA A 46 -57.08 -13.48 -3.80
C ALA A 46 -56.74 -12.86 -2.42
N ASP A 47 -56.77 -11.52 -2.44
CA ASP A 47 -57.32 -10.57 -1.46
C ASP A 47 -56.74 -10.47 -0.03
N ALA A 48 -56.15 -9.30 0.27
CA ALA A 48 -56.83 -8.25 1.06
C ALA A 48 -55.91 -7.03 1.30
N LEU A 49 -56.23 -5.90 0.68
CA LEU A 49 -56.00 -4.55 1.23
C LEU A 49 -57.23 -4.14 2.06
N PRO A 50 -57.11 -3.12 2.93
CA PRO A 50 -57.88 -1.92 2.62
C PRO A 50 -57.16 -0.59 2.87
N ASP A 51 -57.61 0.37 2.05
CA ASP A 51 -57.27 1.79 1.97
C ASP A 51 -57.63 2.63 3.21
N VAL A 52 -56.98 3.81 3.32
CA VAL A 52 -57.62 5.07 3.77
C VAL A 52 -57.03 6.25 2.94
N PRO A 53 -57.84 7.29 2.59
CA PRO A 53 -57.67 8.13 1.39
C PRO A 53 -57.46 9.65 1.64
N GLY A 54 -57.31 10.42 0.56
CA GLY A 54 -57.72 11.83 0.42
C GLY A 54 -56.57 12.81 0.17
N ASP A 55 -56.25 13.16 -1.09
CA ASP A 55 -56.76 14.30 -1.88
C ASP A 55 -56.65 15.68 -1.21
N LEU A 56 -55.96 16.62 -1.87
CA LEU A 56 -56.39 18.00 -2.16
C LEU A 56 -55.37 18.71 -3.10
N LEU A 57 -55.80 18.95 -4.34
CA LEU A 57 -55.36 19.99 -5.31
C LEU A 57 -55.79 21.42 -4.83
N PRO A 58 -55.61 22.56 -5.56
CA PRO A 58 -54.84 22.88 -6.79
C PRO A 58 -54.07 24.25 -6.79
N ASP A 59 -53.37 24.52 -7.91
CA ASP A 59 -53.16 25.78 -8.67
C ASP A 59 -52.85 27.11 -7.97
N LEU A 60 -51.76 27.77 -8.38
CA LEU A 60 -51.71 29.22 -8.67
C LEU A 60 -50.54 29.59 -9.61
N LEU A 61 -50.87 29.88 -10.88
CA LEU A 61 -50.21 30.89 -11.74
C LEU A 61 -50.79 32.28 -11.38
N PRO A 62 -50.08 33.39 -11.64
CA PRO A 62 -50.55 34.25 -12.74
C PRO A 62 -49.46 34.99 -13.55
N ASP A 63 -49.85 35.30 -14.78
CA ASP A 63 -49.23 36.18 -15.79
C ASP A 63 -49.04 37.64 -15.34
N VAL A 64 -48.04 38.34 -15.91
CA VAL A 64 -48.11 39.77 -16.37
C VAL A 64 -47.14 39.99 -17.56
N PRO A 65 -47.49 40.82 -18.58
CA PRO A 65 -46.83 40.90 -19.89
C PRO A 65 -45.98 42.18 -20.09
N GLY A 66 -45.29 42.29 -21.24
CA GLY A 66 -44.91 43.61 -21.81
C GLY A 66 -43.64 43.63 -22.69
N ASP A 67 -43.85 43.80 -23.99
CA ASP A 67 -42.88 44.11 -25.05
C ASP A 67 -41.95 45.29 -24.75
N LEU A 68 -40.79 45.36 -25.44
CA LEU A 68 -40.38 46.51 -26.28
C LEU A 68 -39.06 46.20 -27.05
N LEU A 69 -39.20 46.04 -28.37
CA LEU A 69 -38.20 46.21 -29.45
C LEU A 69 -37.73 47.70 -29.52
N PRO A 70 -36.60 48.08 -30.20
CA PRO A 70 -36.47 47.90 -31.66
C PRO A 70 -35.06 47.70 -32.28
N ASP A 71 -35.14 47.24 -33.53
CA ASP A 71 -34.10 47.12 -34.57
C ASP A 71 -33.39 48.43 -34.93
N VAL A 72 -32.14 48.29 -35.41
CA VAL A 72 -31.48 49.25 -36.33
C VAL A 72 -30.79 48.46 -37.46
N PRO A 73 -31.06 48.78 -38.74
CA PRO A 73 -30.35 48.24 -39.91
C PRO A 73 -29.30 49.22 -40.46
N GLY A 74 -28.32 48.71 -41.24
CA GLY A 74 -27.41 49.57 -42.00
C GLY A 74 -26.35 48.84 -42.82
N ASP A 75 -26.70 48.45 -44.04
CA ASP A 75 -25.79 48.16 -45.17
C ASP A 75 -24.97 49.40 -45.56
N LEU A 76 -23.70 49.21 -45.98
CA LEU A 76 -23.06 49.91 -47.12
C LEU A 76 -21.78 49.16 -47.62
N LEU A 77 -21.89 48.62 -48.84
CA LEU A 77 -20.83 48.30 -49.84
C LEU A 77 -20.06 49.60 -50.30
N PRO A 78 -19.02 49.60 -51.19
CA PRO A 78 -18.62 48.58 -52.19
C PRO A 78 -17.10 48.34 -52.49
N ASP A 79 -16.87 47.19 -53.12
CA ASP A 79 -16.01 46.81 -54.27
C ASP A 79 -14.80 47.64 -54.75
N ALA A 80 -13.69 46.92 -55.03
CA ALA A 80 -12.89 47.07 -56.26
C ALA A 80 -12.02 45.82 -56.57
N LEU A 81 -12.36 45.16 -57.69
CA LEU A 81 -11.61 44.18 -58.52
C LEU A 81 -10.34 44.83 -59.18
N PRO A 82 -9.48 44.18 -60.03
CA PRO A 82 -9.54 42.81 -60.58
C PRO A 82 -8.22 42.01 -60.76
N ASP A 83 -8.45 40.74 -61.10
CA ASP A 83 -7.73 39.74 -61.92
C ASP A 83 -6.51 40.13 -62.79
N ALA A 84 -5.53 39.22 -62.84
CA ALA A 84 -4.86 38.81 -64.09
C ALA A 84 -4.20 37.41 -63.97
N LEU A 85 -4.73 36.44 -64.72
CA LEU A 85 -4.11 35.18 -65.20
C LEU A 85 -3.36 35.48 -66.54
N PRO A 86 -2.75 34.52 -67.28
CA PRO A 86 -1.74 33.48 -67.00
C PRO A 86 -0.61 33.40 -68.09
N ASP A 87 0.25 32.38 -67.99
CA ASP A 87 0.99 31.65 -69.04
C ASP A 87 2.05 32.33 -69.93
N ALA A 88 3.28 31.78 -69.95
CA ALA A 88 3.84 31.02 -71.09
C ALA A 88 5.39 31.03 -71.16
N LEU A 89 5.95 29.82 -71.12
CA LEU A 89 6.96 29.21 -72.00
C LEU A 89 8.31 29.90 -72.36
N ALA A 90 9.31 29.01 -72.39
CA ALA A 90 10.55 29.02 -73.17
C ALA A 90 11.65 29.95 -72.61
N ASP A 91 12.93 29.63 -72.63
CA ASP A 91 13.77 28.66 -73.36
C ASP A 91 15.12 28.77 -72.60
N LEU A 92 15.85 27.70 -72.28
CA LEU A 92 17.03 27.29 -73.06
C LEU A 92 17.74 26.17 -72.27
N GLY A 93 17.92 25.00 -72.90
CA GLY A 93 19.19 24.26 -72.76
C GLY A 93 20.28 24.92 -73.62
N PRO A 94 21.56 24.47 -73.63
CA PRO A 94 21.96 23.07 -73.47
C PRO A 94 23.22 22.81 -72.59
N GLU A 95 23.42 21.52 -72.33
CA GLU A 95 24.68 20.76 -72.17
C GLU A 95 25.95 21.45 -71.65
N LEU A 96 26.48 20.93 -70.52
CA LEU A 96 27.93 20.74 -70.37
C LEU A 96 28.22 19.54 -69.47
N ASP A 97 28.68 18.45 -70.08
CA ASP A 97 29.31 17.30 -69.43
C ASP A 97 30.78 17.62 -69.15
N VAL A 98 31.19 17.54 -67.87
CA VAL A 98 32.58 17.31 -67.49
C VAL A 98 32.64 16.36 -66.29
N SER A 99 32.79 15.08 -66.63
CA SER A 99 33.45 14.03 -65.84
C SER A 99 34.58 14.52 -64.90
N ALA A 100 34.42 14.30 -63.59
CA ALA A 100 35.41 13.67 -62.71
C ALA A 100 34.76 13.32 -61.37
N ASP A 101 34.57 12.02 -61.12
CA ASP A 101 34.17 11.47 -59.81
C ASP A 101 35.19 11.89 -58.74
N VAL A 102 34.87 12.95 -58.01
CA VAL A 102 35.35 13.15 -56.65
C VAL A 102 34.31 12.46 -55.76
N PRO A 103 34.68 11.57 -54.83
CA PRO A 103 33.72 11.00 -53.90
C PRO A 103 33.13 12.14 -53.06
N VAL A 104 31.94 12.61 -53.44
CA VAL A 104 31.18 13.56 -52.64
C VAL A 104 30.79 12.80 -51.37
N ALA A 105 31.33 13.24 -50.25
CA ALA A 105 30.97 12.74 -48.94
C ALA A 105 29.44 12.85 -48.78
N THR A 106 28.75 11.71 -48.74
CA THR A 106 27.31 11.68 -48.48
C THR A 106 27.08 11.64 -46.98
N PHE A 107 26.40 12.67 -46.47
CA PHE A 107 25.96 12.74 -45.08
C PHE A 107 24.46 12.54 -45.06
N THR A 108 23.98 11.68 -44.15
CA THR A 108 22.55 11.57 -43.88
C THR A 108 22.28 12.19 -42.52
N VAL A 109 21.37 13.16 -42.50
CA VAL A 109 20.91 13.81 -41.28
C VAL A 109 19.45 13.42 -41.08
N SER A 110 19.16 12.77 -39.95
CA SER A 110 17.81 12.40 -39.56
C SER A 110 17.46 13.09 -38.25
N LEU A 111 16.26 13.65 -38.19
CA LEU A 111 15.72 14.31 -37.02
C LEU A 111 14.77 13.33 -36.31
N GLU A 112 14.87 13.26 -34.99
CA GLU A 112 14.01 12.45 -34.14
C GLU A 112 13.37 13.33 -33.05
N THR A 113 12.08 13.14 -32.81
CA THR A 113 11.37 13.76 -31.66
C THR A 113 11.80 13.13 -30.34
N ALA A 114 11.41 13.73 -29.20
CA ALA A 114 11.80 13.25 -27.86
C ALA A 114 11.40 11.79 -27.56
N ASP A 115 10.34 11.30 -28.19
CA ASP A 115 9.85 9.91 -28.15
C ASP A 115 10.58 8.96 -29.14
N GLY A 116 11.52 9.47 -29.94
CA GLY A 116 12.36 8.70 -30.85
C GLY A 116 11.78 8.45 -32.25
N ALA A 117 10.66 9.10 -32.61
CA ALA A 117 10.08 8.99 -33.94
C ALA A 117 10.81 9.89 -34.97
N PRO A 118 10.99 9.45 -36.24
CA PRO A 118 11.58 10.28 -37.29
C PRO A 118 10.66 11.45 -37.64
N ALA A 119 11.21 12.67 -37.71
CA ALA A 119 10.45 13.90 -37.91
C ALA A 119 11.09 14.84 -38.94
N THR A 120 10.30 15.78 -39.46
CA THR A 120 10.77 16.87 -40.34
C THR A 120 10.85 18.22 -39.62
N SER A 121 10.32 18.31 -38.39
CA SER A 121 10.39 19.47 -37.50
C SER A 121 10.19 19.03 -36.03
N ILE A 122 10.61 19.86 -35.08
CA ILE A 122 10.29 19.68 -33.65
C ILE A 122 9.33 20.79 -33.23
N ALA A 123 8.16 20.41 -32.73
CA ALA A 123 7.20 21.34 -32.16
C ALA A 123 6.90 20.96 -30.70
N ALA A 124 6.92 21.93 -29.80
CA ALA A 124 6.49 21.73 -28.42
C ALA A 124 5.70 22.94 -27.93
N SER A 125 4.70 22.66 -27.10
CA SER A 125 3.98 23.69 -26.34
C SER A 125 4.52 23.69 -24.92
N HIS A 126 4.78 24.87 -24.40
CA HIS A 126 5.27 25.06 -23.04
C HIS A 126 4.34 26.00 -22.30
N THR A 127 4.00 25.63 -21.07
CA THR A 127 3.21 26.47 -20.16
C THR A 127 4.09 26.83 -18.98
N LEU A 128 4.32 28.13 -18.77
CA LEU A 128 5.18 28.61 -17.69
C LEU A 128 4.66 28.11 -16.33
N GLY A 129 5.53 27.49 -15.54
CA GLY A 129 5.17 26.95 -14.21
C GLY A 129 4.51 25.57 -14.19
N GLN A 130 4.07 25.02 -15.33
CA GLN A 130 3.52 23.65 -15.39
C GLN A 130 4.48 22.64 -16.02
N THR A 131 5.38 23.06 -16.90
CA THR A 131 6.36 22.17 -17.54
C THR A 131 7.71 22.20 -16.80
N GLN A 132 8.33 21.05 -16.59
CA GLN A 132 9.63 20.94 -15.91
C GLN A 132 10.78 21.45 -16.79
N CYS A 133 11.74 22.17 -16.19
CA CYS A 133 12.93 22.72 -16.84
C CYS A 133 14.21 22.13 -16.22
N PRO A 134 15.28 21.81 -16.97
CA PRO A 134 15.36 21.75 -18.44
C PRO A 134 14.65 20.52 -19.01
N GLN A 135 14.18 20.60 -20.26
CA GLN A 135 13.53 19.50 -20.95
C GLN A 135 14.15 19.22 -22.32
N ARG A 136 14.15 17.95 -22.72
CA ARG A 136 14.66 17.52 -24.02
C ARG A 136 13.54 17.55 -25.06
N LEU A 137 13.72 18.33 -26.12
CA LEU A 137 12.72 18.48 -27.18
C LEU A 137 12.85 17.42 -28.28
N GLY A 138 14.07 16.90 -28.48
CA GLY A 138 14.35 15.89 -29.48
C GLY A 138 15.85 15.70 -29.70
N SER A 139 16.20 15.13 -30.85
CA SER A 139 17.59 14.92 -31.22
C SER A 139 17.84 14.88 -32.72
N ILE A 140 19.06 15.22 -33.12
CA ILE A 140 19.55 15.10 -34.49
C ILE A 140 20.56 13.95 -34.51
N THR A 141 20.37 13.01 -35.42
CA THR A 141 21.34 11.96 -35.72
C THR A 141 22.04 12.29 -37.04
N VAL A 142 23.37 12.36 -36.99
CA VAL A 142 24.22 12.63 -38.14
C VAL A 142 25.05 11.39 -38.44
N VAL A 143 25.00 10.90 -39.67
CA VAL A 143 25.82 9.76 -40.13
C VAL A 143 26.85 10.25 -41.15
N ASN A 144 28.14 10.05 -40.86
CA ASN A 144 29.22 10.35 -41.78
C ASN A 144 29.47 9.16 -42.71
N GLY A 145 28.89 9.19 -43.92
CA GLY A 145 29.09 8.15 -44.93
C GLY A 145 30.42 8.25 -45.69
N SER A 146 31.27 9.23 -45.37
CA SER A 146 32.53 9.45 -46.07
C SER A 146 33.69 8.65 -45.47
N ALA A 147 34.74 8.50 -46.27
CA ALA A 147 35.99 7.83 -45.86
C ALA A 147 36.90 8.71 -44.98
N ALA A 148 36.51 9.97 -44.71
CA ALA A 148 37.31 10.92 -43.93
C ALA A 148 36.50 11.48 -42.73
N PRO A 149 37.15 11.84 -41.62
CA PRO A 149 36.47 12.50 -40.51
C PRO A 149 35.99 13.90 -40.94
N ALA A 150 34.80 14.28 -40.47
CA ALA A 150 34.18 15.58 -40.78
C ALA A 150 33.92 16.37 -39.50
N ALA A 151 34.17 17.68 -39.54
CA ALA A 151 33.83 18.59 -38.45
C ALA A 151 32.38 19.07 -38.61
N LEU A 152 31.57 18.85 -37.57
CA LEU A 152 30.19 19.31 -37.52
C LEU A 152 30.11 20.63 -36.74
N SER A 153 29.45 21.64 -37.30
CA SER A 153 29.08 22.85 -36.56
C SER A 153 27.57 23.06 -36.53
N LEU A 154 27.06 23.35 -35.34
CA LEU A 154 25.67 23.66 -35.09
C LEU A 154 25.53 25.14 -34.79
N SER A 155 24.54 25.77 -35.39
CA SER A 155 24.23 27.17 -35.12
C SER A 155 22.73 27.38 -35.05
N LEU A 156 22.32 28.34 -34.24
CA LEU A 156 20.94 28.79 -34.14
C LEU A 156 20.80 30.10 -34.92
N SER A 157 19.74 30.20 -35.71
CA SER A 157 19.42 31.45 -36.41
C SER A 157 19.00 32.57 -35.44
N LYS A 158 18.30 32.23 -34.33
CA LYS A 158 17.90 33.07 -33.19
C LYS A 158 17.66 32.20 -31.94
N GLY A 159 17.55 32.78 -30.74
CA GLY A 159 17.05 32.11 -29.52
C GLY A 159 18.13 31.67 -28.51
N ALA A 160 18.20 32.36 -27.37
CA ALA A 160 19.17 32.10 -26.30
C ALA A 160 18.76 30.97 -25.33
N ALA A 161 17.54 30.44 -25.49
CA ALA A 161 16.94 29.47 -24.58
C ALA A 161 17.17 28.00 -24.98
N LEU A 162 17.75 27.74 -26.16
CA LEU A 162 18.05 26.39 -26.64
C LEU A 162 19.53 26.07 -26.45
N THR A 163 19.81 24.89 -25.92
CA THR A 163 21.17 24.36 -25.78
C THR A 163 21.32 23.03 -26.50
N PHE A 164 22.52 22.75 -27.00
CA PHE A 164 22.85 21.48 -27.63
C PHE A 164 23.68 20.63 -26.68
N SER A 165 23.45 19.32 -26.68
CA SER A 165 24.30 18.37 -26.00
C SER A 165 24.83 17.34 -26.99
N PRO A 166 26.14 17.32 -27.30
CA PRO A 166 27.21 18.17 -26.76
C PRO A 166 27.24 19.61 -27.32
N THR A 167 27.79 20.56 -26.56
CA THR A 167 27.79 22.02 -26.83
C THR A 167 28.88 22.52 -27.79
N ALA A 168 29.84 21.68 -28.20
CA ALA A 168 30.99 22.06 -29.01
C ALA A 168 30.97 21.43 -30.42
N SER A 169 31.76 21.97 -31.35
CA SER A 169 31.99 21.33 -32.65
C SER A 169 32.57 19.93 -32.46
N VAL A 170 31.87 18.92 -32.98
CA VAL A 170 32.25 17.50 -32.80
C VAL A 170 32.82 16.97 -34.10
N ASN A 171 33.97 16.28 -34.02
CA ASN A 171 34.50 15.50 -35.13
C ASN A 171 33.76 14.17 -35.20
N VAL A 172 33.09 13.91 -36.33
CA VAL A 172 32.46 12.61 -36.60
C VAL A 172 33.42 11.79 -37.44
N GLY A 173 33.91 10.67 -36.89
CA GLY A 173 34.80 9.75 -37.59
C GLY A 173 34.19 9.19 -38.87
N ALA A 174 35.04 8.72 -39.80
CA ALA A 174 34.59 8.07 -41.03
C ALA A 174 33.69 6.86 -40.71
N GLY A 175 32.51 6.79 -41.33
CA GLY A 175 31.52 5.72 -41.10
C GLY A 175 30.78 5.79 -39.75
N ALA A 176 31.03 6.79 -38.91
CA ALA A 176 30.42 6.90 -37.57
C ALA A 176 29.11 7.69 -37.60
N SER A 177 28.26 7.45 -36.58
CA SER A 177 27.07 8.25 -36.29
C SER A 177 27.24 9.05 -34.99
N LEU A 178 26.61 10.21 -34.92
CA LEU A 178 26.57 11.07 -33.73
C LEU A 178 25.13 11.51 -33.48
N LYS A 179 24.65 11.30 -32.25
CA LYS A 179 23.34 11.76 -31.78
C LYS A 179 23.51 12.99 -30.90
N ILE A 180 22.76 14.04 -31.20
CA ILE A 180 22.87 15.35 -30.55
C ILE A 180 21.51 15.71 -29.96
N GLY A 181 21.46 15.97 -28.65
CA GLY A 181 20.25 16.43 -27.97
C GLY A 181 19.99 17.92 -28.19
N ILE A 182 18.72 18.28 -28.36
CA ILE A 182 18.25 19.67 -28.35
C ILE A 182 17.45 19.85 -27.07
N ASP A 183 17.96 20.68 -26.18
CA ASP A 183 17.37 20.92 -24.86
C ASP A 183 16.87 22.37 -24.75
N PHE A 184 15.76 22.55 -24.04
CA PHE A 184 15.19 23.85 -23.72
C PHE A 184 15.50 24.24 -22.28
N THR A 185 15.90 25.50 -22.10
CA THR A 185 16.21 26.13 -20.82
C THR A 185 15.30 27.33 -20.61
N CYS A 186 14.75 27.47 -19.41
CA CYS A 186 13.66 28.41 -19.13
C CYS A 186 14.12 29.85 -18.88
N ALA A 187 15.12 30.32 -19.64
CA ALA A 187 15.55 31.70 -19.59
C ALA A 187 14.56 32.59 -20.35
N ASN A 188 13.78 33.38 -19.61
CA ASN A 188 12.80 34.41 -20.02
C ASN A 188 12.82 34.78 -21.51
N THR A 189 12.00 34.11 -22.32
CA THR A 189 11.79 34.49 -23.72
C THR A 189 10.33 34.31 -24.09
N ASN A 190 9.71 35.42 -24.50
CA ASN A 190 8.37 35.43 -25.06
C ASN A 190 8.50 35.07 -26.54
N ASP A 191 7.91 33.93 -26.93
CA ASP A 191 7.83 33.37 -28.28
C ASP A 191 9.18 33.07 -28.98
N ILE A 192 9.45 31.80 -29.27
CA ILE A 192 10.68 31.37 -29.97
C ILE A 192 10.31 30.63 -31.25
N ASP A 193 10.23 31.36 -32.35
CA ASP A 193 10.35 30.77 -33.69
C ASP A 193 11.83 30.81 -34.11
N THR A 194 12.47 29.64 -34.13
CA THR A 194 13.90 29.50 -34.42
C THR A 194 14.17 28.37 -35.40
N THR A 195 15.12 28.59 -36.30
CA THR A 195 15.64 27.55 -37.21
C THR A 195 17.00 27.06 -36.73
N VAL A 196 17.17 25.74 -36.64
CA VAL A 196 18.47 25.10 -36.40
C VAL A 196 19.17 24.90 -37.74
N LEU A 197 20.39 25.43 -37.86
CA LEU A 197 21.24 25.25 -39.03
C LEU A 197 22.36 24.26 -38.71
N VAL A 198 22.42 23.18 -39.49
CA VAL A 198 23.46 22.16 -39.41
C VAL A 198 24.41 22.35 -40.60
N ALA A 199 25.67 22.69 -40.30
CA ALA A 199 26.69 22.93 -41.31
C ALA A 199 27.88 21.98 -41.15
N PHE A 200 28.44 21.52 -42.27
CA PHE A 200 29.56 20.58 -42.31
C PHE A 200 30.82 21.26 -42.83
N GLY A 201 31.91 21.16 -42.09
CA GLY A 201 33.21 21.74 -42.45
C GLY A 201 34.24 20.68 -42.81
N ASN A 202 34.41 20.39 -44.11
CA ASN A 202 35.71 20.36 -44.81
C ASN A 202 35.57 20.04 -46.31
N ALA A 203 36.37 20.76 -47.10
CA ALA A 203 36.67 20.72 -48.54
C ALA A 203 35.81 19.84 -49.48
N ALA A 204 35.20 20.51 -50.47
CA ALA A 204 34.45 19.98 -51.62
C ALA A 204 32.98 19.58 -51.36
N GLY A 205 32.15 20.59 -51.06
CA GLY A 205 30.69 20.50 -51.08
C GLY A 205 30.05 21.00 -49.79
N LYS A 206 29.65 22.27 -49.74
CA LYS A 206 28.83 22.79 -48.64
C LYS A 206 27.37 22.40 -48.90
N GLY A 207 26.85 21.46 -48.13
CA GLY A 207 25.40 21.23 -48.01
C GLY A 207 24.95 21.70 -46.64
N ASP A 208 24.26 22.83 -46.57
CA ASP A 208 23.60 23.27 -45.33
C ASP A 208 22.21 22.64 -45.30
N THR A 209 21.88 21.93 -44.21
CA THR A 209 20.52 21.38 -44.01
C THR A 209 19.86 22.13 -42.85
N SER A 210 18.64 22.58 -43.07
CA SER A 210 17.90 23.45 -42.15
C SER A 210 16.65 22.74 -41.63
N TYR A 211 16.47 22.76 -40.31
CA TYR A 211 15.29 22.17 -39.66
C TYR A 211 14.55 23.24 -38.84
N PRO A 212 13.25 23.47 -39.11
CA PRO A 212 12.46 24.42 -38.33
C PRO A 212 12.13 23.84 -36.94
N VAL A 213 12.21 24.68 -35.92
CA VAL A 213 11.77 24.39 -34.56
C VAL A 213 10.74 25.44 -34.15
N LYS A 214 9.53 25.01 -33.81
CA LYS A 214 8.44 25.88 -33.38
C LYS A 214 8.13 25.65 -31.92
N LEU A 215 8.31 26.66 -31.08
CA LEU A 215 7.95 26.62 -29.67
C LEU A 215 6.83 27.63 -29.42
N THR A 216 5.68 27.15 -28.96
CA THR A 216 4.57 28.03 -28.59
C THR A 216 4.47 28.06 -27.07
N VAL A 217 4.78 29.21 -26.49
CA VAL A 217 4.55 29.47 -25.07
C VAL A 217 3.13 30.02 -24.92
N SER A 218 2.27 29.34 -24.17
CA SER A 218 0.89 29.79 -23.95
C SER A 218 0.75 30.39 -22.55
N ASP A 219 0.21 31.62 -22.48
CA ASP A 219 -0.16 32.27 -21.22
C ASP A 219 -1.50 31.70 -20.73
N LEU A 220 -1.50 31.11 -19.53
CA LEU A 220 -2.72 30.87 -18.75
C LEU A 220 -3.19 32.19 -18.10
N PRO A 221 -4.45 32.31 -17.62
CA PRO A 221 -4.91 33.48 -16.86
C PRO A 221 -3.88 33.85 -15.77
N PRO A 222 -3.71 35.14 -15.48
CA PRO A 222 -2.53 35.64 -14.79
C PRO A 222 -2.41 34.95 -13.43
N THR A 223 -1.36 34.15 -13.26
CA THR A 223 -0.94 33.67 -11.95
C THR A 223 -0.33 34.84 -11.20
N GLY A 224 -1.20 35.70 -10.66
CA GLY A 224 -0.87 37.08 -10.33
C GLY A 224 0.29 37.23 -9.35
N CYS A 225 0.54 36.23 -8.51
CA CYS A 225 1.54 36.28 -7.44
C CYS A 225 2.73 35.31 -7.61
N LEU A 226 2.94 34.71 -8.79
CA LEU A 226 4.00 33.73 -8.97
C LEU A 226 5.36 34.31 -9.40
N SER A 227 5.46 35.62 -9.64
CA SER A 227 6.74 36.22 -9.99
C SER A 227 7.74 36.12 -8.82
N THR A 228 9.04 36.10 -9.13
CA THR A 228 10.08 36.08 -8.09
C THR A 228 10.01 37.31 -7.18
N SER A 229 9.53 38.45 -7.69
CA SER A 229 9.28 39.66 -6.90
C SER A 229 8.13 39.46 -5.92
N ASP A 230 7.03 38.88 -6.39
CA ASP A 230 5.85 38.61 -5.56
C ASP A 230 6.16 37.61 -4.45
N GLN A 231 6.83 36.51 -4.77
CA GLN A 231 7.20 35.50 -3.76
C GLN A 231 8.16 36.05 -2.71
N ALA A 232 9.09 36.94 -3.10
CA ALA A 232 9.97 37.61 -2.17
C ALA A 232 9.20 38.56 -1.23
N ALA A 233 8.29 39.37 -1.77
CA ALA A 233 7.45 40.29 -1.01
C ALA A 233 6.46 39.55 -0.09
N ILE A 234 5.88 38.43 -0.53
CA ILE A 234 5.03 37.56 0.31
C ILE A 234 5.81 37.04 1.53
N ALA A 235 7.10 36.72 1.35
CA ALA A 235 7.94 36.20 2.43
C ALA A 235 8.44 37.29 3.41
N SER A 236 8.58 38.55 2.96
CA SER A 236 9.19 39.61 3.78
C SER A 236 8.24 40.70 4.27
N ASP A 237 7.15 40.99 3.54
CA ASP A 237 6.38 42.23 3.68
C ASP A 237 4.91 42.04 4.07
N ASP A 238 4.48 40.80 4.34
CA ASP A 238 3.12 40.44 4.79
C ASP A 238 1.98 41.11 3.99
N PRO A 239 1.87 40.88 2.67
CA PRO A 239 0.83 41.49 1.84
C PRO A 239 -0.59 41.12 2.30
N ALA A 240 -0.79 39.96 2.93
CA ALA A 240 -2.07 39.56 3.50
C ALA A 240 -2.47 40.45 4.70
N GLY A 241 -1.52 40.76 5.59
CA GLY A 241 -1.71 41.73 6.66
C GLY A 241 -1.97 43.14 6.13
N VAL A 242 -1.22 43.57 5.12
CA VAL A 242 -1.42 44.87 4.46
C VAL A 242 -2.80 44.96 3.82
N ALA A 243 -3.23 43.96 3.04
CA ALA A 243 -4.54 43.91 2.40
C ALA A 243 -5.69 44.08 3.42
N ARG A 244 -5.58 43.41 4.58
CA ARG A 244 -6.56 43.54 5.67
C ARG A 244 -6.60 44.96 6.23
N SER A 245 -5.43 45.54 6.48
CA SER A 245 -5.32 46.90 7.02
C SER A 245 -5.83 47.96 6.04
N GLU A 246 -5.51 47.81 4.75
CA GLU A 246 -5.99 48.72 3.70
C GLU A 246 -7.48 48.55 3.45
N GLY A 247 -8.02 47.34 3.50
CA GLY A 247 -9.46 47.11 3.45
C GLY A 247 -10.21 47.90 4.53
N GLN A 248 -9.72 47.86 5.77
CA GLN A 248 -10.29 48.66 6.86
C GLN A 248 -10.15 50.17 6.62
N ASN A 249 -8.96 50.64 6.22
CA ASN A 249 -8.70 52.05 5.98
C ASN A 249 -9.56 52.60 4.82
N CYS A 250 -9.68 51.85 3.73
CA CYS A 250 -10.47 52.21 2.56
C CYS A 250 -11.96 52.25 2.87
N PHE A 251 -12.47 51.29 3.65
CA PHE A 251 -13.85 51.30 4.12
C PHE A 251 -14.14 52.53 4.99
N LEU A 252 -13.26 52.83 5.96
CA LEU A 252 -13.38 53.99 6.86
C LEU A 252 -13.22 55.33 6.12
N ALA A 253 -12.46 55.37 5.03
CA ALA A 253 -12.33 56.53 4.16
C ALA A 253 -13.59 56.81 3.30
N GLY A 254 -14.63 55.96 3.41
CA GLY A 254 -15.90 56.13 2.71
C GLY A 254 -15.98 55.42 1.36
N ASN A 255 -14.96 54.65 0.97
CA ASN A 255 -15.00 53.82 -0.23
C ASN A 255 -15.85 52.57 0.04
N THR A 256 -17.18 52.71 0.00
CA THR A 256 -18.12 51.63 0.31
C THR A 256 -18.61 50.88 -0.94
N GLU A 257 -18.56 51.51 -2.11
CA GLU A 257 -18.83 50.91 -3.40
C GLU A 257 -17.68 49.98 -3.84
N ASP A 258 -18.00 48.88 -4.52
CA ASP A 258 -17.05 47.79 -4.83
C ASP A 258 -15.84 48.27 -5.65
N GLY A 259 -16.06 49.03 -6.72
CA GLY A 259 -14.99 49.56 -7.56
C GLY A 259 -14.02 50.48 -6.81
N PRO A 260 -14.52 51.58 -6.20
CA PRO A 260 -13.70 52.48 -5.38
C PRO A 260 -12.99 51.80 -4.20
N TYR A 261 -13.67 50.85 -3.53
CA TYR A 261 -13.07 50.08 -2.44
C TYR A 261 -11.88 49.24 -2.94
N ARG A 262 -12.11 48.43 -3.97
CA ARG A 262 -11.10 47.56 -4.56
C ARG A 262 -9.89 48.35 -5.06
N ALA A 263 -10.11 49.45 -5.79
CA ALA A 263 -9.04 50.32 -6.29
C ALA A 263 -8.23 50.98 -5.15
N CYS A 264 -8.89 51.34 -4.04
CA CYS A 264 -8.22 51.87 -2.87
C CYS A 264 -7.30 50.82 -2.20
N VAL A 265 -7.78 49.58 -2.04
CA VAL A 265 -7.00 48.48 -1.45
C VAL A 265 -5.81 48.12 -2.35
N GLU A 266 -6.03 48.04 -3.66
CA GLU A 266 -4.99 47.78 -4.66
C GLU A 266 -3.89 48.85 -4.61
N ALA A 267 -4.25 50.13 -4.58
CA ALA A 267 -3.29 51.23 -4.47
C ALA A 267 -2.48 51.17 -3.15
N GLY A 268 -3.15 50.83 -2.04
CA GLY A 268 -2.48 50.68 -0.75
C GLY A 268 -1.50 49.51 -0.70
N LEU A 269 -1.82 48.40 -1.38
CA LEU A 269 -0.94 47.25 -1.53
C LEU A 269 0.30 47.59 -2.35
N LEU A 270 0.14 48.27 -3.49
CA LEU A 270 1.25 48.67 -4.35
C LEU A 270 2.18 49.71 -3.70
N ASP A 271 1.64 50.58 -2.83
CA ASP A 271 2.43 51.58 -2.10
C ASP A 271 3.26 50.96 -0.96
N LYS A 272 2.71 49.91 -0.32
CA LYS A 272 3.24 49.36 0.94
C LYS A 272 3.95 48.02 0.81
N THR A 273 3.85 47.37 -0.36
CA THR A 273 4.44 46.06 -0.62
C THR A 273 5.18 46.06 -1.96
N GLY A 274 6.14 45.15 -2.13
CA GLY A 274 6.86 44.96 -3.40
C GLY A 274 6.16 44.05 -4.42
N ILE A 275 4.85 43.80 -4.26
CA ILE A 275 4.09 42.91 -5.14
C ILE A 275 3.72 43.60 -6.45
N SER A 276 3.47 42.82 -7.49
CA SER A 276 3.05 43.24 -8.80
C SER A 276 1.59 43.70 -8.82
N ASP A 277 1.22 44.49 -9.84
CA ASP A 277 -0.17 44.91 -10.09
C ASP A 277 -1.13 43.70 -10.16
N ALA A 278 -0.68 42.61 -10.78
CA ALA A 278 -1.47 41.38 -10.89
C ALA A 278 -1.68 40.70 -9.52
N CYS A 279 -0.68 40.69 -8.64
CA CYS A 279 -0.82 40.13 -7.31
C CYS A 279 -1.67 41.02 -6.40
N ALA A 280 -1.51 42.33 -6.49
CA ALA A 280 -2.30 43.31 -5.75
C ALA A 280 -3.80 43.20 -6.05
N VAL A 281 -4.15 42.96 -7.32
CA VAL A 281 -5.53 42.66 -7.75
C VAL A 281 -6.12 41.47 -6.99
N CYS A 282 -5.41 40.35 -6.88
CA CYS A 282 -5.93 39.16 -6.18
C CYS A 282 -6.18 39.41 -4.69
N TYR A 283 -5.29 40.13 -4.01
CA TYR A 283 -5.48 40.52 -2.61
C TYR A 283 -6.61 41.54 -2.41
N ALA A 284 -6.80 42.45 -3.36
CA ALA A 284 -7.91 43.40 -3.36
C ALA A 284 -9.26 42.68 -3.56
N ASP A 285 -9.32 41.67 -4.43
CA ASP A 285 -10.51 40.84 -4.66
C ASP A 285 -10.85 39.99 -3.44
N LEU A 286 -9.86 39.40 -2.76
CA LEU A 286 -10.05 38.72 -1.47
C LEU A 286 -10.64 39.67 -0.41
N SER A 287 -10.15 40.91 -0.36
CA SER A 287 -10.63 41.93 0.57
C SER A 287 -12.03 42.42 0.23
N LEU A 288 -12.39 42.45 -1.06
CA LEU A 288 -13.73 42.80 -1.53
C LEU A 288 -14.74 41.69 -1.21
N CYS A 289 -14.38 40.42 -1.45
CA CYS A 289 -15.21 39.27 -1.07
C CYS A 289 -15.48 39.28 0.44
N ALA A 290 -14.45 39.48 1.26
CA ALA A 290 -14.60 39.57 2.70
C ALA A 290 -15.49 40.74 3.16
N LYS A 291 -15.43 41.89 2.46
CA LYS A 291 -16.32 43.03 2.72
C LYS A 291 -17.78 42.70 2.42
N ASN A 292 -18.04 41.94 1.36
CA ASN A 292 -19.41 41.65 0.91
C ASN A 292 -20.03 40.51 1.73
N GLU A 293 -19.28 39.44 1.99
CA GLU A 293 -19.82 38.21 2.58
C GLU A 293 -19.49 38.04 4.08
N CYS A 294 -18.42 38.69 4.58
CA CYS A 294 -17.85 38.39 5.90
C CYS A 294 -17.60 39.61 6.79
N LEU A 295 -18.22 40.75 6.49
CA LEU A 295 -17.92 42.02 7.17
C LEU A 295 -18.08 41.94 8.68
N VAL A 296 -19.15 41.28 9.17
CA VAL A 296 -19.45 41.20 10.60
C VAL A 296 -18.43 40.33 11.33
N GLU A 297 -18.09 39.18 10.75
CA GLU A 297 -17.11 38.23 11.25
C GLU A 297 -15.71 38.83 11.26
N CYS A 298 -15.38 39.59 10.21
CA CYS A 298 -14.11 40.30 10.07
C CYS A 298 -13.95 41.49 11.02
N LEU A 299 -15.05 42.13 11.43
CA LEU A 299 -15.05 43.13 12.50
C LEU A 299 -14.96 42.49 13.89
N ALA A 300 -15.43 41.25 14.06
CA ALA A 300 -15.44 40.56 15.34
C ALA A 300 -14.06 40.01 15.74
N SER A 301 -13.39 39.26 14.87
CA SER A 301 -12.02 38.79 15.12
C SER A 301 -11.33 38.29 13.83
N PRO A 302 -9.98 38.27 13.78
CA PRO A 302 -9.24 37.69 12.66
C PRO A 302 -9.58 36.21 12.40
N ALA A 303 -9.78 35.42 13.46
CA ALA A 303 -10.10 34.00 13.33
C ALA A 303 -11.50 33.77 12.74
N ALA A 304 -12.50 34.55 13.18
CA ALA A 304 -13.85 34.49 12.62
C ALA A 304 -13.87 34.95 11.14
N CYS A 305 -13.08 35.98 10.81
CA CYS A 305 -12.90 36.44 9.42
C CYS A 305 -12.40 35.31 8.52
N THR A 306 -11.31 34.64 8.91
CA THR A 306 -10.71 33.57 8.11
C THR A 306 -11.64 32.38 7.94
N ALA A 307 -12.40 32.00 8.98
CA ALA A 307 -13.41 30.95 8.88
C ALA A 307 -14.50 31.30 7.86
N CYS A 308 -15.06 32.52 7.95
CA CYS A 308 -16.09 32.98 7.02
C CYS A 308 -15.57 33.09 5.57
N GLN A 309 -14.33 33.58 5.38
CA GLN A 309 -13.71 33.66 4.06
C GLN A 309 -13.55 32.28 3.40
N GLY A 310 -13.27 31.24 4.19
CA GLY A 310 -13.26 29.86 3.72
C GLY A 310 -14.66 29.36 3.35
N ASP A 311 -15.64 29.57 4.23
CA ASP A 311 -17.02 29.10 4.05
C ASP A 311 -17.72 29.73 2.82
N ASN A 312 -17.34 30.96 2.46
CA ASN A 312 -17.90 31.68 1.31
C ASN A 312 -17.01 31.63 0.06
N GLY A 313 -15.95 30.81 0.03
CA GLY A 313 -15.11 30.61 -1.15
C GLY A 313 -14.13 31.75 -1.46
N CYS A 314 -14.06 32.81 -0.65
CA CYS A 314 -13.15 33.94 -0.86
C CYS A 314 -11.68 33.51 -0.93
N THR A 315 -11.27 32.52 -0.11
CA THR A 315 -9.90 31.99 -0.13
C THR A 315 -9.62 31.14 -1.37
N THR A 316 -10.60 30.34 -1.81
CA THR A 316 -10.48 29.51 -3.02
C THR A 316 -10.32 30.39 -4.26
N ASP A 317 -11.11 31.46 -4.36
CA ASP A 317 -11.00 32.44 -5.46
C ASP A 317 -9.64 33.17 -5.43
N PHE A 318 -9.12 33.47 -4.23
CA PHE A 318 -7.79 34.04 -4.08
C PHE A 318 -6.69 33.10 -4.58
N TYR A 319 -6.72 31.80 -4.24
CA TYR A 319 -5.72 30.84 -4.71
C TYR A 319 -5.81 30.61 -6.22
N ALA A 320 -7.03 30.60 -6.76
CA ALA A 320 -7.27 30.54 -8.20
C ALA A 320 -6.70 31.77 -8.94
N CYS A 321 -6.87 32.98 -8.37
CA CYS A 321 -6.33 34.22 -8.94
C CYS A 321 -4.80 34.32 -8.81
N SER A 322 -4.27 34.03 -7.62
CA SER A 322 -2.86 34.26 -7.30
C SER A 322 -1.93 33.21 -7.91
N GLY A 323 -2.44 32.01 -8.18
CA GLY A 323 -1.65 30.85 -8.58
C GLY A 323 -0.82 30.25 -7.43
N LEU A 324 -0.96 30.77 -6.21
CA LEU A 324 -0.29 30.22 -5.03
C LEU A 324 -0.91 28.86 -4.65
N PRO A 325 -0.11 27.92 -4.11
CA PRO A 325 -0.65 26.66 -3.62
C PRO A 325 -1.55 26.92 -2.41
N GLU A 326 -2.78 26.40 -2.46
CA GLU A 326 -3.70 26.43 -1.32
C GLU A 326 -3.07 25.65 -0.15
N PRO A 327 -2.95 26.24 1.05
CA PRO A 327 -2.43 25.53 2.21
C PRO A 327 -3.41 24.42 2.58
N PRO A 328 -2.93 23.21 2.89
CA PRO A 328 -3.79 22.12 3.33
C PRO A 328 -4.43 22.52 4.66
N THR A 329 -5.74 22.75 4.66
CA THR A 329 -6.50 22.98 5.90
C THR A 329 -7.63 21.96 5.99
N CYS A 330 -7.74 21.28 7.15
CA CYS A 330 -8.91 20.47 7.48
C CYS A 330 -10.17 21.36 7.50
N ASN A 331 -11.08 21.20 6.54
CA ASN A 331 -12.45 21.69 6.66
C ASN A 331 -13.46 20.53 6.71
N ALA A 332 -14.69 20.80 7.14
CA ALA A 332 -15.74 19.77 7.25
C ALA A 332 -16.02 19.06 5.92
N SER A 333 -15.77 19.75 4.80
CA SER A 333 -15.85 19.21 3.44
C SER A 333 -14.72 18.24 3.07
N SER A 334 -13.55 18.33 3.73
CA SER A 334 -12.39 17.48 3.46
C SER A 334 -12.63 16.00 3.80
N CYS A 335 -13.64 15.71 4.61
CA CYS A 335 -14.03 14.34 4.99
C CYS A 335 -15.49 14.01 4.61
N LEU A 336 -16.15 14.78 3.74
CA LEU A 336 -17.51 14.47 3.30
C LEU A 336 -17.57 13.16 2.52
N ASP A 337 -16.51 12.84 1.77
CA ASP A 337 -16.41 11.64 0.95
C ASP A 337 -15.67 10.49 1.65
N SER A 338 -15.23 10.66 2.91
CA SER A 338 -14.58 9.56 3.64
C SER A 338 -15.63 8.53 4.07
N THR A 339 -15.59 7.35 3.46
CA THR A 339 -16.42 6.22 3.87
C THR A 339 -15.90 5.66 5.19
N PRO A 340 -16.77 5.40 6.18
CA PRO A 340 -16.36 4.73 7.41
C PRO A 340 -15.67 3.39 7.09
N PRO A 341 -14.63 3.01 7.86
CA PRO A 341 -14.01 1.72 7.70
C PRO A 341 -15.05 0.60 7.87
N GLU A 342 -14.84 -0.52 7.18
CA GLU A 342 -15.58 -1.74 7.43
C GLU A 342 -15.50 -2.12 8.93
N PRO A 343 -16.54 -2.74 9.51
CA PRO A 343 -16.48 -3.19 10.89
C PRO A 343 -15.27 -4.09 11.13
N THR A 344 -14.60 -3.90 12.26
CA THR A 344 -13.38 -4.64 12.62
C THR A 344 -13.63 -5.51 13.84
N CYS A 345 -12.71 -6.42 14.11
CA CYS A 345 -12.74 -7.27 15.29
C CYS A 345 -11.63 -6.82 16.25
N THR A 346 -11.97 -6.57 17.51
CA THR A 346 -11.00 -6.19 18.54
C THR A 346 -11.40 -6.83 19.86
N GLY A 347 -10.55 -7.69 20.42
CA GLY A 347 -10.79 -8.35 21.71
C GLY A 347 -12.12 -9.13 21.79
N GLY A 348 -12.48 -9.86 20.73
CA GLY A 348 -13.75 -10.60 20.67
C GLY A 348 -15.01 -9.73 20.49
N MET A 349 -14.86 -8.44 20.22
CA MET A 349 -15.96 -7.52 19.92
C MET A 349 -15.96 -7.11 18.45
N ILE A 350 -17.15 -6.96 17.86
CA ILE A 350 -17.32 -6.20 16.61
C ILE A 350 -17.26 -4.72 16.96
N VAL A 351 -16.33 -4.02 16.33
CA VAL A 351 -16.19 -2.57 16.40
C VAL A 351 -16.76 -1.98 15.11
N THR A 352 -17.78 -1.14 15.23
CA THR A 352 -18.27 -0.33 14.10
C THR A 352 -17.83 1.12 14.27
N TYR A 353 -17.73 1.83 13.15
CA TYR A 353 -17.28 3.22 13.12
C TYR A 353 -18.44 4.16 12.77
N ALA A 354 -18.41 5.38 13.31
CA ALA A 354 -19.43 6.37 13.04
C ALA A 354 -19.38 6.80 11.56
N ALA A 355 -20.55 7.02 10.97
CA ALA A 355 -20.65 7.47 9.59
C ALA A 355 -19.94 8.82 9.34
N LYS A 356 -19.86 9.68 10.37
CA LYS A 356 -19.19 10.99 10.30
C LYS A 356 -17.76 10.88 10.79
N ALA A 357 -16.79 11.24 9.95
CA ALA A 357 -15.39 11.37 10.33
C ALA A 357 -15.11 12.68 11.09
N THR A 358 -14.05 12.66 11.90
CA THR A 358 -13.39 13.84 12.47
C THR A 358 -12.11 14.12 11.69
N CYS A 359 -11.92 15.38 11.28
CA CYS A 359 -10.72 15.83 10.55
C CYS A 359 -9.66 16.35 11.53
N SER A 360 -8.39 15.97 11.34
CA SER A 360 -7.25 16.53 12.06
C SER A 360 -6.10 16.88 11.12
N ASP A 361 -5.46 18.04 11.31
CA ASP A 361 -4.31 18.46 10.52
C ASP A 361 -3.06 17.63 10.88
N SER A 362 -2.34 17.12 9.87
CA SER A 362 -1.04 16.47 10.03
C SER A 362 0.00 17.11 9.10
N ALA A 363 1.30 16.87 9.36
CA ALA A 363 2.37 17.32 8.48
C ALA A 363 2.28 16.76 7.05
N ALA A 364 1.47 15.72 6.83
CA ALA A 364 1.21 15.09 5.53
C ALA A 364 -0.12 15.54 4.88
N GLY A 365 -0.86 16.47 5.51
CA GLY A 365 -2.19 16.92 5.08
C GLY A 365 -3.32 16.53 6.06
N PRO A 366 -4.58 16.84 5.73
CA PRO A 366 -5.74 16.53 6.57
C PRO A 366 -5.95 15.01 6.69
N VAL A 367 -6.17 14.52 7.90
CA VAL A 367 -6.44 13.11 8.21
C VAL A 367 -7.87 12.97 8.70
N CYS A 368 -8.67 12.14 8.03
CA CYS A 368 -10.04 11.82 8.41
C CYS A 368 -10.05 10.55 9.28
N THR A 369 -10.50 10.67 10.53
CA THR A 369 -10.62 9.55 11.47
C THR A 369 -12.09 9.31 11.79
N HIS A 370 -12.59 8.09 11.61
CA HIS A 370 -13.94 7.74 12.04
C HIS A 370 -13.92 7.26 13.50
N PRO A 371 -14.59 7.94 14.45
CA PRO A 371 -14.64 7.48 15.83
C PRO A 371 -15.43 6.17 15.93
N VAL A 372 -15.12 5.35 16.94
CA VAL A 372 -15.86 4.12 17.23
C VAL A 372 -17.30 4.46 17.58
N ALA A 373 -18.26 3.85 16.87
CA ALA A 373 -19.69 4.02 17.10
C ALA A 373 -20.22 3.02 18.13
N THR A 374 -19.99 1.73 17.91
CA THR A 374 -20.44 0.67 18.82
C THR A 374 -19.40 -0.43 18.96
N GLN A 375 -19.38 -1.05 20.14
CA GLN A 375 -18.65 -2.29 20.41
C GLN A 375 -19.67 -3.33 20.85
N THR A 376 -19.79 -4.41 20.10
CA THR A 376 -20.74 -5.49 20.39
C THR A 376 -19.97 -6.77 20.68
N PRO A 377 -20.12 -7.38 21.87
CA PRO A 377 -19.52 -8.67 22.17
C PRO A 377 -20.00 -9.75 21.20
N CYS A 378 -19.07 -10.55 20.68
CA CYS A 378 -19.45 -11.71 19.89
C CYS A 378 -19.79 -12.91 20.76
N ALA A 379 -20.90 -13.57 20.41
CA ALA A 379 -21.26 -14.88 20.95
C ALA A 379 -20.40 -16.03 20.37
N GLY A 380 -19.52 -15.74 19.41
CA GLY A 380 -18.58 -16.67 18.77
C GLY A 380 -17.28 -15.95 18.37
N THR A 381 -16.58 -16.45 17.35
CA THR A 381 -15.33 -15.83 16.87
C THR A 381 -15.63 -14.64 15.99
N CYS A 382 -15.05 -13.47 16.28
CA CYS A 382 -15.20 -12.30 15.43
C CYS A 382 -14.23 -12.41 14.24
N SER A 383 -14.76 -12.35 13.02
CA SER A 383 -13.97 -12.32 11.78
C SER A 383 -14.59 -11.36 10.77
N GLY A 384 -13.76 -10.52 10.15
CA GLY A 384 -14.21 -9.56 9.12
C GLY A 384 -15.36 -8.65 9.59
N GLY A 385 -15.38 -8.27 10.87
CA GLY A 385 -16.43 -7.40 11.41
C GLY A 385 -17.77 -8.08 11.69
N LYS A 386 -17.81 -9.41 11.68
CA LYS A 386 -19.01 -10.20 11.97
C LYS A 386 -18.73 -11.26 13.03
N CYS A 387 -19.74 -11.60 13.81
CA CYS A 387 -19.68 -12.74 14.71
C CYS A 387 -19.95 -13.99 13.90
N VAL A 388 -18.93 -14.82 13.77
CA VAL A 388 -19.00 -16.12 13.12
C VAL A 388 -19.34 -17.14 14.20
N LEU A 389 -20.60 -17.58 14.21
CA LEU A 389 -21.06 -18.70 15.04
C LEU A 389 -20.80 -20.05 14.37
N ASP A 390 -20.70 -20.05 13.05
CA ASP A 390 -20.45 -21.21 12.22
C ASP A 390 -19.08 -21.04 11.54
N PRO A 391 -18.04 -21.79 11.96
CA PRO A 391 -16.70 -21.75 11.36
C PRO A 391 -16.68 -21.84 9.84
N PHE A 392 -17.65 -22.51 9.19
CA PHE A 392 -17.74 -22.57 7.73
C PHE A 392 -18.06 -21.21 7.07
N GLN A 393 -18.50 -20.21 7.85
CA GLN A 393 -18.70 -18.84 7.39
C GLN A 393 -17.48 -17.95 7.64
N TYR A 394 -16.41 -18.49 8.25
CA TYR A 394 -15.17 -17.76 8.44
C TYR A 394 -14.55 -17.42 7.09
N THR A 395 -14.46 -16.13 6.79
CA THR A 395 -13.82 -15.66 5.56
C THR A 395 -12.38 -15.32 5.86
N PHE A 396 -11.44 -16.16 5.41
CA PHE A 396 -10.01 -15.93 5.61
C PHE A 396 -9.50 -14.69 4.86
N ALA A 397 -8.52 -14.04 5.45
CA ALA A 397 -7.83 -12.93 4.82
C ALA A 397 -7.01 -13.43 3.62
N LYS A 398 -7.05 -12.66 2.53
CA LYS A 398 -6.18 -12.87 1.35
C LYS A 398 -4.69 -12.75 1.69
N THR A 399 -4.38 -12.02 2.76
CA THR A 399 -3.03 -11.83 3.30
C THR A 399 -2.65 -12.98 4.24
N SER A 400 -2.69 -14.21 3.74
CA SER A 400 -2.26 -15.40 4.48
C SER A 400 -0.89 -15.90 4.03
N SER A 401 -0.21 -16.62 4.91
CA SER A 401 1.11 -17.19 4.67
C SER A 401 1.18 -18.63 5.18
N PHE A 402 1.89 -19.50 4.48
CA PHE A 402 2.19 -20.87 4.86
C PHE A 402 3.65 -20.99 5.25
N VAL A 403 3.91 -21.55 6.42
CA VAL A 403 5.26 -21.77 6.93
C VAL A 403 5.93 -22.91 6.17
N THR A 404 7.00 -22.60 5.45
CA THR A 404 7.74 -23.54 4.60
C THR A 404 8.98 -24.12 5.27
N SER A 405 9.45 -23.51 6.35
CA SER A 405 10.55 -24.04 7.15
C SER A 405 10.42 -23.58 8.59
N VAL A 406 10.81 -24.45 9.51
CA VAL A 406 10.93 -24.16 10.95
C VAL A 406 12.22 -24.77 11.46
N SER A 407 12.93 -24.04 12.29
CA SER A 407 14.08 -24.56 13.05
C SER A 407 14.06 -24.03 14.47
N LEU A 408 14.73 -24.74 15.35
CA LEU A 408 15.00 -24.30 16.70
C LEU A 408 15.84 -23.02 16.67
N GLY A 409 15.42 -22.00 17.43
CA GLY A 409 16.16 -20.76 17.54
C GLY A 409 17.48 -20.94 18.28
N ASP A 410 18.56 -20.32 17.79
CA ASP A 410 19.84 -20.30 18.52
C ASP A 410 19.81 -19.32 19.70
N ASP A 411 20.95 -19.12 20.38
CA ASP A 411 21.08 -18.18 21.50
C ASP A 411 20.77 -16.71 21.12
N THR A 412 20.70 -16.38 19.83
CA THR A 412 20.36 -15.05 19.29
C THR A 412 18.89 -14.92 18.86
N CYS A 413 18.18 -16.04 18.81
CA CYS A 413 16.72 -16.08 18.80
C CYS A 413 16.20 -16.18 20.24
N CYS A 414 14.95 -15.90 20.58
CA CYS A 414 13.97 -15.20 19.77
C CYS A 414 13.50 -13.90 20.41
N PHE A 415 13.08 -13.97 21.67
CA PHE A 415 12.60 -12.80 22.40
C PHE A 415 13.03 -12.86 23.86
N ASP A 416 13.38 -11.71 24.41
CA ASP A 416 13.47 -11.46 25.85
C ASP A 416 12.04 -11.23 26.35
N LEU A 417 11.41 -12.27 26.90
CA LEU A 417 10.01 -12.31 27.33
C LEU A 417 9.84 -11.76 28.75
N ASP A 418 10.86 -11.87 29.62
CA ASP A 418 10.84 -11.34 30.99
C ASP A 418 11.54 -9.98 31.15
N GLY A 419 12.22 -9.49 30.11
CA GLY A 419 12.90 -8.20 30.10
C GLY A 419 14.27 -8.20 30.79
N ASN A 420 14.89 -9.37 30.98
CA ASN A 420 16.18 -9.49 31.66
C ASN A 420 17.40 -9.18 30.77
N GLY A 421 17.20 -8.93 29.47
CA GLY A 421 18.22 -8.64 28.48
C GLY A 421 18.84 -9.88 27.81
N THR A 422 18.32 -11.07 28.09
CA THR A 422 18.70 -12.35 27.49
C THR A 422 17.48 -12.93 26.79
N ASN A 423 17.67 -13.51 25.60
CA ASN A 423 16.56 -14.19 24.95
C ASN A 423 16.17 -15.46 25.72
N ASP A 424 14.86 -15.69 25.80
CA ASP A 424 14.28 -16.82 26.50
C ASP A 424 13.99 -17.95 25.50
N ASN A 425 14.81 -19.02 25.55
CA ASN A 425 14.66 -20.24 24.74
C ASN A 425 14.83 -21.52 25.58
N GLY A 426 14.25 -21.58 26.78
CA GLY A 426 14.37 -22.70 27.71
C GLY A 426 14.02 -24.06 27.07
N PHE A 427 13.01 -24.09 26.21
CA PHE A 427 12.59 -25.29 25.50
C PHE A 427 13.59 -25.75 24.43
N THR A 428 14.23 -24.83 23.72
CA THR A 428 15.25 -25.18 22.72
C THR A 428 16.48 -25.81 23.37
N ALA A 429 16.92 -25.27 24.51
CA ALA A 429 18.02 -25.86 25.28
C ALA A 429 17.69 -27.28 25.74
N LEU A 430 16.43 -27.52 26.14
CA LEU A 430 15.94 -28.86 26.47
C LEU A 430 16.00 -29.81 25.27
N LEU A 431 15.49 -29.38 24.13
CA LEU A 431 15.46 -30.18 22.91
C LEU A 431 16.86 -30.53 22.42
N GLY A 432 17.81 -29.59 22.50
CA GLY A 432 19.22 -29.84 22.22
C GLY A 432 19.83 -30.91 23.15
N LEU A 433 19.48 -30.88 24.45
CA LEU A 433 19.91 -31.90 25.40
C LEU A 433 19.31 -33.28 25.06
N LEU A 434 18.01 -33.33 24.75
CA LEU A 434 17.32 -34.57 24.39
C LEU A 434 17.85 -35.16 23.07
N GLY A 435 18.14 -34.34 22.07
CA GLY A 435 18.74 -34.77 20.81
C GLY A 435 20.07 -35.50 21.00
N GLN A 436 20.91 -35.01 21.93
CA GLN A 436 22.17 -35.68 22.30
C GLN A 436 21.94 -37.03 23.00
N PHE A 437 20.89 -37.16 23.81
CA PHE A 437 20.57 -38.42 24.51
C PHE A 437 19.90 -39.47 23.61
N LEU A 438 19.10 -39.05 22.62
CA LEU A 438 18.32 -39.95 21.76
C LEU A 438 19.08 -40.45 20.51
N GLY A 439 20.35 -40.06 20.36
CA GLY A 439 21.26 -40.64 19.36
C GLY A 439 21.13 -40.03 17.97
N ASP A 440 21.63 -38.79 17.83
CA ASP A 440 21.63 -37.96 16.61
C ASP A 440 20.22 -37.79 16.02
N VAL A 441 19.25 -37.46 16.87
CA VAL A 441 17.96 -36.95 16.37
C VAL A 441 18.15 -35.46 16.10
N ASP A 442 18.24 -35.12 14.83
CA ASP A 442 18.22 -33.75 14.35
C ASP A 442 16.76 -33.27 14.31
N ILE A 443 16.40 -32.43 15.28
CA ILE A 443 15.03 -31.94 15.46
C ILE A 443 14.65 -30.96 14.36
N ASP A 444 15.60 -30.17 13.86
CA ASP A 444 15.35 -29.26 12.74
C ASP A 444 15.04 -30.05 11.48
N THR A 445 15.81 -31.10 11.21
CA THR A 445 15.51 -32.03 10.10
C THR A 445 14.13 -32.66 10.25
N ALA A 446 13.75 -33.08 11.45
CA ALA A 446 12.44 -33.72 11.66
C ALA A 446 11.25 -32.75 11.57
N LEU A 447 11.39 -31.51 12.06
CA LEU A 447 10.39 -30.45 11.87
C LEU A 447 10.25 -30.11 10.39
N GLN A 448 11.38 -30.00 9.68
CA GLN A 448 11.38 -29.76 8.25
C GLN A 448 10.75 -30.92 7.48
N ASP A 449 11.06 -32.17 7.82
CA ASP A 449 10.45 -33.36 7.20
C ASP A 449 8.93 -33.37 7.38
N ALA A 450 8.42 -32.95 8.54
CA ALA A 450 6.98 -32.85 8.81
C ALA A 450 6.29 -31.75 7.98
N ILE A 451 6.95 -30.60 7.76
CA ILE A 451 6.44 -29.56 6.85
C ILE A 451 6.49 -30.05 5.40
N ASP A 452 7.54 -30.79 5.03
CA ASP A 452 7.78 -31.30 3.69
C ASP A 452 6.83 -32.44 3.30
N SER A 453 6.41 -33.25 4.27
CA SER A 453 5.37 -34.27 4.10
C SER A 453 3.95 -33.69 4.14
N GLY A 454 3.80 -32.48 4.71
CA GLY A 454 2.51 -31.86 4.98
C GLY A 454 1.81 -32.40 6.24
N ASP A 455 2.54 -33.15 7.08
CA ASP A 455 2.08 -33.59 8.40
C ASP A 455 2.00 -32.42 9.40
N LEU A 456 2.81 -31.39 9.18
CA LEU A 456 2.76 -30.13 9.92
C LEU A 456 2.45 -28.98 8.96
N VAL A 457 1.26 -28.41 9.06
CA VAL A 457 0.86 -27.22 8.31
C VAL A 457 0.59 -26.09 9.30
N LEU A 458 1.47 -25.09 9.30
CA LEU A 458 1.30 -23.87 10.08
C LEU A 458 1.02 -22.69 9.15
N LEU A 459 -0.06 -21.97 9.43
CA LEU A 459 -0.54 -20.84 8.65
C LEU A 459 -0.52 -19.58 9.52
N PHE A 460 -0.13 -18.46 8.91
CA PHE A 460 -0.31 -17.13 9.47
C PHE A 460 -1.33 -16.38 8.64
N GLU A 461 -2.49 -16.11 9.24
CA GLU A 461 -3.46 -15.18 8.66
C GLU A 461 -3.13 -13.77 9.14
N THR A 462 -2.81 -12.86 8.23
CA THR A 462 -2.56 -11.45 8.55
C THR A 462 -3.73 -10.58 8.09
N ARG A 463 -4.21 -9.66 8.92
CA ARG A 463 -5.29 -8.71 8.59
C ARG A 463 -4.85 -7.27 8.87
N GLY A 464 -5.48 -6.31 8.22
CA GLY A 464 -5.21 -4.88 8.44
C GLY A 464 -3.94 -4.35 7.77
N VAL A 465 -3.36 -5.09 6.83
CA VAL A 465 -2.19 -4.64 6.05
C VAL A 465 -2.65 -3.62 5.00
N GLN A 466 -2.25 -2.37 5.18
CA GLN A 466 -2.52 -1.27 4.23
C GLN A 466 -1.32 -1.03 3.32
N SER A 467 -0.10 -1.11 3.89
CA SER A 467 1.17 -0.97 3.21
C SER A 467 2.27 -1.72 3.96
N LEU A 468 3.26 -2.23 3.23
CA LEU A 468 4.47 -2.82 3.82
C LEU A 468 5.43 -1.77 4.41
N THR A 469 5.23 -0.49 4.11
CA THR A 469 6.03 0.60 4.73
C THR A 469 5.49 1.02 6.08
N SER A 470 4.15 1.06 6.24
CA SER A 470 3.48 1.42 7.48
C SER A 470 2.06 0.84 7.52
N SER A 471 1.82 -0.05 8.48
CA SER A 471 0.49 -0.55 8.85
C SER A 471 0.44 -0.66 10.39
N PRO A 472 -0.11 0.33 11.12
CA PRO A 472 -0.03 0.36 12.58
C PRO A 472 -0.99 -0.62 13.28
N ASN A 473 -2.01 -1.13 12.57
CA ASN A 473 -3.07 -1.96 13.13
C ASN A 473 -3.17 -3.29 12.36
N VAL A 474 -2.15 -4.14 12.53
CA VAL A 474 -2.11 -5.47 11.93
C VAL A 474 -2.57 -6.50 12.96
N GLN A 475 -3.39 -7.47 12.53
CA GLN A 475 -3.73 -8.63 13.35
C GLN A 475 -3.10 -9.86 12.71
N VAL A 476 -2.43 -10.69 13.50
CA VAL A 476 -1.83 -11.96 13.06
C VAL A 476 -2.49 -13.09 13.83
N SER A 477 -3.04 -14.06 13.12
CA SER A 477 -3.57 -15.29 13.69
C SER A 477 -2.69 -16.46 13.25
N ALA A 478 -2.19 -17.23 14.21
CA ALA A 478 -1.49 -18.49 13.92
C ALA A 478 -2.49 -19.66 13.96
N ILE A 479 -2.48 -20.51 12.93
CA ILE A 479 -3.51 -21.52 12.71
C ILE A 479 -2.86 -22.81 12.20
N PHE A 480 -3.30 -23.97 12.71
CA PHE A 480 -2.96 -25.25 12.09
C PHE A 480 -3.92 -25.56 10.96
N GLY A 481 -3.40 -26.13 9.88
CA GLY A 481 -4.20 -26.46 8.72
C GLY A 481 -3.98 -27.88 8.22
N SER A 482 -4.59 -28.16 7.08
CA SER A 482 -4.27 -29.25 6.19
C SER A 482 -4.08 -28.66 4.78
N HIS A 483 -3.38 -29.39 3.91
CA HIS A 483 -3.12 -28.94 2.56
C HIS A 483 -4.00 -29.72 1.57
N LEU A 484 -4.62 -29.02 0.61
CA LEU A 484 -5.42 -29.64 -0.45
C LEU A 484 -4.64 -29.88 -1.74
N SER A 485 -3.57 -29.12 -1.93
CA SER A 485 -2.72 -29.14 -3.11
C SER A 485 -1.50 -30.03 -2.88
N SER A 486 -0.58 -30.17 -3.85
CA SER A 486 0.70 -30.84 -3.54
C SER A 486 1.57 -29.93 -2.67
N VAL A 487 2.32 -30.50 -1.72
CA VAL A 487 3.25 -29.72 -0.86
C VAL A 487 4.23 -28.88 -1.69
N SER A 488 4.58 -29.32 -2.90
CA SER A 488 5.40 -28.53 -3.84
C SER A 488 4.74 -27.23 -4.30
N MET A 489 3.42 -27.19 -4.48
CA MET A 489 2.67 -25.97 -4.83
C MET A 489 2.48 -25.06 -3.61
N ALA A 490 2.26 -25.65 -2.44
CA ALA A 490 2.27 -24.94 -1.17
C ALA A 490 3.58 -24.17 -0.96
N LYS A 491 4.72 -24.83 -1.17
CA LYS A 491 6.05 -24.22 -1.05
C LYS A 491 6.36 -23.13 -2.08
N SER A 492 5.70 -23.14 -3.25
CA SER A 492 5.85 -22.07 -4.25
C SER A 492 4.94 -20.86 -4.01
N GLY A 493 4.17 -20.88 -2.93
CA GLY A 493 3.26 -19.78 -2.56
C GLY A 493 1.92 -19.80 -3.31
N HIS A 494 1.58 -20.93 -3.91
CA HIS A 494 0.34 -21.14 -4.68
C HIS A 494 -0.52 -22.28 -4.12
N GLY A 495 -0.27 -22.70 -2.88
CA GLY A 495 -1.05 -23.76 -2.24
C GLY A 495 -2.41 -23.29 -1.75
N GLU A 496 -3.39 -24.18 -1.85
CA GLU A 496 -4.68 -24.08 -1.17
C GLU A 496 -4.66 -24.92 0.11
N PHE A 497 -5.14 -24.32 1.20
CA PHE A 497 -5.18 -24.92 2.52
C PHE A 497 -6.59 -24.86 3.09
N GLU A 498 -6.94 -25.89 3.85
CA GLU A 498 -8.14 -25.87 4.70
C GLU A 498 -7.70 -25.87 6.16
N VAL A 499 -8.59 -25.36 7.00
CA VAL A 499 -8.40 -25.31 8.44
C VAL A 499 -9.44 -26.24 9.07
N PRO A 500 -9.07 -27.16 9.96
CA PRO A 500 -10.05 -28.08 10.52
C PRO A 500 -11.06 -27.31 11.39
N TYR A 501 -12.30 -27.78 11.46
CA TYR A 501 -13.35 -27.10 12.23
C TYR A 501 -12.94 -26.87 13.69
N ASP A 502 -12.26 -27.85 14.29
CA ASP A 502 -11.79 -27.79 15.65
C ASP A 502 -10.81 -26.63 15.87
N ALA A 503 -10.08 -26.15 14.84
CA ALA A 503 -9.26 -24.93 14.79
C ALA A 503 -9.96 -23.65 15.28
N PHE A 504 -11.29 -23.64 15.34
CA PHE A 504 -12.08 -22.51 15.85
C PHE A 504 -12.74 -22.78 17.21
N SER A 505 -12.54 -23.96 17.80
CA SER A 505 -13.01 -24.32 19.13
C SER A 505 -12.25 -23.54 20.20
N GLN A 506 -12.91 -22.63 20.91
CA GLN A 506 -12.34 -21.99 22.11
C GLN A 506 -12.07 -23.00 23.25
N VAL A 507 -12.65 -24.21 23.16
CA VAL A 507 -12.54 -25.23 24.20
C VAL A 507 -11.28 -26.08 24.02
N ASP A 508 -10.78 -26.16 22.79
CA ASP A 508 -9.66 -27.05 22.41
C ASP A 508 -8.50 -26.25 21.78
N GLY A 509 -8.19 -25.02 22.23
CA GLY A 509 -6.88 -24.38 22.03
C GLY A 509 -6.34 -24.22 20.59
N SER A 510 -7.22 -24.22 19.61
CA SER A 510 -6.90 -24.60 18.23
C SER A 510 -6.57 -23.40 17.31
N LEU A 511 -6.94 -22.20 17.76
CA LEU A 511 -6.41 -20.94 17.26
C LEU A 511 -5.24 -20.56 18.17
N LEU A 512 -4.02 -20.89 17.73
CA LEU A 512 -2.80 -20.83 18.54
C LEU A 512 -2.64 -19.51 19.28
N SER A 513 -2.92 -18.39 18.60
CA SER A 513 -3.04 -17.07 19.19
C SER A 513 -3.56 -16.05 18.19
N GLN A 514 -4.27 -15.03 18.69
CA GLN A 514 -4.46 -13.77 17.98
C GLN A 514 -3.52 -12.72 18.56
N MET A 515 -2.73 -12.12 17.69
CA MET A 515 -1.71 -11.15 18.05
C MET A 515 -2.03 -9.81 17.39
N ALA A 516 -2.13 -8.76 18.18
CA ALA A 516 -2.08 -7.41 17.67
C ALA A 516 -0.62 -7.06 17.30
N GLY A 517 -0.44 -6.32 16.21
CA GLY A 517 0.87 -6.02 15.67
C GLY A 517 0.88 -4.84 14.72
N SER A 518 2.02 -4.63 14.09
CA SER A 518 2.22 -3.59 13.08
C SER A 518 3.24 -4.03 12.05
N ILE A 519 3.19 -3.38 10.87
CA ILE A 519 4.27 -3.45 9.88
C ILE A 519 4.91 -2.08 9.78
N ALA A 520 6.24 -2.03 9.93
CA ALA A 520 7.04 -0.82 9.76
C ALA A 520 8.29 -1.15 8.95
N SER A 521 8.51 -0.41 7.86
CA SER A 521 9.70 -0.56 7.00
C SER A 521 9.96 -2.01 6.53
N GLY A 522 8.90 -2.75 6.21
CA GLY A 522 8.99 -4.14 5.77
C GLY A 522 9.16 -5.16 6.89
N THR A 523 9.07 -4.77 8.16
CA THR A 523 9.11 -5.70 9.31
C THR A 523 7.73 -5.81 9.95
N LEU A 524 7.16 -7.01 9.97
CA LEU A 524 6.00 -7.37 10.78
C LEU A 524 6.45 -7.68 12.21
N SER A 525 5.80 -7.07 13.19
CA SER A 525 5.96 -7.40 14.61
C SER A 525 4.58 -7.52 15.24
N ALA A 526 4.27 -8.67 15.84
CA ALA A 526 2.99 -8.95 16.46
C ALA A 526 3.16 -9.68 17.79
N GLY A 527 2.27 -9.39 18.73
CA GLY A 527 2.23 -10.00 20.06
C GLY A 527 2.77 -9.10 21.18
N PRO A 528 2.77 -9.59 22.43
CA PRO A 528 2.32 -10.91 22.83
C PRO A 528 0.82 -11.08 22.57
N GLY A 529 0.42 -12.23 22.05
CA GLY A 529 -0.98 -12.52 21.77
C GLY A 529 -1.75 -12.88 23.03
N ASP A 530 -3.07 -12.78 22.94
CA ASP A 530 -3.96 -13.21 24.00
C ASP A 530 -4.00 -14.75 24.01
N GLY A 531 -3.92 -15.36 25.20
CA GLY A 531 -4.01 -16.81 25.37
C GLY A 531 -2.89 -17.42 26.21
N GLU A 532 -2.97 -18.73 26.39
CA GLU A 532 -2.08 -19.48 27.29
C GLU A 532 -0.62 -19.49 26.78
N LEU A 533 -0.41 -19.45 25.46
CA LEU A 533 0.92 -19.51 24.84
C LEU A 533 1.66 -18.15 24.74
N ARG A 534 0.95 -17.03 24.92
CA ARG A 534 1.45 -15.63 24.81
C ARG A 534 2.44 -15.42 23.65
N LEU A 535 2.04 -15.86 22.45
CA LEU A 535 2.92 -15.88 21.27
C LEU A 535 3.34 -14.48 20.83
N ARG A 536 4.57 -14.36 20.36
CA ARG A 536 5.13 -13.20 19.68
C ARG A 536 5.76 -13.63 18.37
N VAL A 537 5.52 -12.84 17.33
CA VAL A 537 6.01 -13.08 15.97
C VAL A 537 6.72 -11.83 15.46
N GLU A 538 7.86 -12.02 14.82
CA GLU A 538 8.56 -10.98 14.07
C GLU A 538 9.06 -11.56 12.74
N ALA A 539 8.89 -10.85 11.62
CA ALA A 539 9.41 -11.30 10.34
C ALA A 539 9.63 -10.14 9.36
N GLN A 540 10.58 -10.28 8.44
CA GLN A 540 10.65 -9.41 7.27
C GLN A 540 9.57 -9.84 6.26
N VAL A 541 8.76 -8.89 5.79
CA VAL A 541 7.61 -9.17 4.94
C VAL A 541 7.74 -8.50 3.57
N THR A 542 7.41 -9.25 2.53
CA THR A 542 7.25 -8.78 1.15
C THR A 542 5.93 -9.26 0.57
N VAL A 543 5.48 -8.68 -0.55
CA VAL A 543 4.28 -9.16 -1.25
C VAL A 543 4.53 -10.57 -1.76
N GLY A 544 3.54 -11.44 -1.59
CA GLY A 544 3.57 -12.83 -2.05
C GLY A 544 3.77 -13.01 -3.54
N ALA A 545 4.27 -14.19 -3.93
CA ALA A 545 4.40 -14.58 -5.34
C ALA A 545 3.03 -14.73 -6.05
N ASN A 546 1.97 -15.02 -5.30
CA ASN A 546 0.60 -15.05 -5.80
C ASN A 546 -0.01 -13.64 -6.01
N GLY A 547 0.74 -12.57 -5.74
CA GLY A 547 0.25 -11.19 -5.84
C GLY A 547 -0.70 -10.77 -4.72
N GLU A 548 -1.00 -11.70 -3.81
CA GLU A 548 -1.73 -11.50 -2.56
C GLU A 548 -0.83 -12.01 -1.40
N GLY A 549 -1.29 -12.14 -0.16
CA GLY A 549 -0.43 -12.74 0.87
C GLY A 549 0.79 -11.93 1.32
N LEU A 550 1.52 -12.50 2.28
CA LEU A 550 2.86 -12.04 2.68
C LEU A 550 3.86 -13.19 2.52
N THR A 551 5.01 -12.91 1.93
CA THR A 551 6.20 -13.75 2.09
C THR A 551 6.94 -13.27 3.32
N MET A 552 7.22 -14.17 4.26
CA MET A 552 7.89 -13.87 5.52
C MET A 552 9.28 -14.52 5.53
N ALA A 553 10.32 -13.70 5.64
CA ALA A 553 11.70 -14.13 5.74
C ALA A 553 12.28 -13.73 7.10
N GLN A 554 13.29 -14.46 7.57
CA GLN A 554 13.91 -14.25 8.88
C GLN A 554 12.86 -14.18 10.01
N GLY A 555 11.84 -15.05 9.90
CA GLY A 555 10.76 -15.11 10.86
C GLY A 555 11.26 -15.65 12.18
N LYS A 556 10.78 -15.06 13.27
CA LYS A 556 10.96 -15.51 14.64
C LYS A 556 9.59 -15.65 15.27
N VAL A 557 9.35 -16.78 15.91
CA VAL A 557 8.18 -16.98 16.76
C VAL A 557 8.66 -17.46 18.12
N GLY A 558 8.12 -16.88 19.18
CA GLY A 558 8.42 -17.33 20.53
C GLY A 558 7.25 -17.06 21.46
N GLY A 559 7.28 -17.68 22.62
CA GLY A 559 6.19 -17.59 23.59
C GLY A 559 6.54 -18.34 24.86
N VAL A 560 5.55 -18.46 25.74
CA VAL A 560 5.66 -19.23 26.97
C VAL A 560 4.68 -20.39 26.90
N LEU A 561 5.12 -21.58 27.27
CA LEU A 561 4.26 -22.75 27.39
C LEU A 561 4.08 -23.07 28.87
N PRO A 562 2.88 -22.89 29.43
CA PRO A 562 2.60 -23.30 30.80
C PRO A 562 2.79 -24.79 30.98
N ILE A 563 3.34 -25.15 32.13
CA ILE A 563 3.62 -26.55 32.47
C ILE A 563 2.36 -27.43 32.47
N SER A 564 1.20 -26.84 32.82
CA SER A 564 -0.11 -27.48 32.75
C SER A 564 -0.49 -27.81 31.32
N ALA A 565 -0.43 -26.83 30.41
CA ALA A 565 -0.70 -27.03 28.99
C ALA A 565 0.20 -28.12 28.40
N PHE A 566 1.49 -28.09 28.70
CA PHE A 566 2.42 -29.14 28.24
C PHE A 566 2.00 -30.52 28.76
N ALA A 567 1.69 -30.64 30.06
CA ALA A 567 1.29 -31.91 30.64
C ALA A 567 -0.02 -32.44 30.03
N ASP A 568 -1.00 -31.56 29.80
CA ASP A 568 -2.30 -31.91 29.25
C ASP A 568 -2.19 -32.31 27.78
N ALA A 569 -1.43 -31.56 26.97
CA ALA A 569 -1.18 -31.90 25.57
C ALA A 569 -0.41 -33.22 25.45
N TYR A 570 0.61 -33.43 26.29
CA TYR A 570 1.35 -34.69 26.35
C TYR A 570 0.44 -35.87 26.73
N ASN A 571 -0.39 -35.71 27.77
CA ASN A 571 -1.31 -36.76 28.19
C ASN A 571 -2.36 -37.08 27.12
N THR A 572 -2.85 -36.07 26.41
CA THR A 572 -3.82 -36.22 25.32
C THR A 572 -3.21 -36.97 24.15
N ALA A 573 -2.01 -36.59 23.71
CA ALA A 573 -1.30 -37.23 22.59
C ALA A 573 -1.05 -38.74 22.78
N PHE A 574 -1.00 -39.21 24.02
CA PHE A 574 -0.76 -40.61 24.37
C PHE A 574 -1.94 -41.28 25.10
N ALA A 575 -3.11 -40.63 25.16
CA ALA A 575 -4.27 -41.13 25.90
C ALA A 575 -4.78 -42.49 25.40
N ASP A 576 -4.59 -42.76 24.10
CA ASP A 576 -4.98 -44.01 23.44
C ASP A 576 -3.87 -45.07 23.38
N CYS A 577 -2.68 -44.78 23.91
CA CYS A 577 -1.58 -45.74 23.96
C CYS A 577 -1.78 -46.78 25.08
N GLY A 578 -2.76 -47.66 24.91
CA GLY A 578 -3.06 -48.74 25.87
C GLY A 578 -1.87 -49.67 26.15
N CYS A 579 -0.90 -49.73 25.24
CA CYS A 579 0.30 -50.54 25.38
C CYS A 579 1.33 -50.00 26.39
N LEU A 580 1.18 -48.76 26.90
CA LEU A 580 2.09 -48.14 27.86
C LEU A 580 1.92 -48.66 29.30
N GLY A 581 0.94 -49.55 29.53
CA GLY A 581 0.64 -50.07 30.87
C GLY A 581 -0.02 -49.05 31.80
N VAL A 582 -0.57 -47.98 31.23
CA VAL A 582 -1.35 -46.95 31.92
C VAL A 582 -2.83 -47.19 31.61
N PRO A 583 -3.75 -47.13 32.59
CA PRO A 583 -5.18 -47.22 32.31
C PRO A 583 -5.59 -46.19 31.25
N LYS A 584 -6.49 -46.57 30.32
CA LYS A 584 -6.99 -45.65 29.29
C LYS A 584 -7.53 -44.36 29.93
N GLY A 585 -7.06 -43.21 29.45
CA GLY A 585 -7.44 -41.89 29.96
C GLY A 585 -6.78 -41.47 31.28
N ALA A 586 -5.90 -42.29 31.87
CA ALA A 586 -5.10 -41.85 33.01
C ALA A 586 -3.85 -41.07 32.53
N PRO A 587 -3.43 -40.02 33.26
CA PRO A 587 -2.29 -39.21 32.86
C PRO A 587 -0.99 -40.03 32.90
N ILE A 588 -0.12 -39.76 31.93
CA ILE A 588 1.23 -40.30 31.84
C ILE A 588 2.20 -39.39 32.59
N VAL A 589 2.03 -38.07 32.41
CA VAL A 589 2.80 -37.02 33.04
C VAL A 589 1.90 -36.20 33.94
N THR A 590 2.41 -35.80 35.09
CA THR A 590 1.71 -34.95 36.06
C THR A 590 2.63 -33.83 36.50
N VAL A 591 2.03 -32.69 36.80
CA VAL A 591 2.70 -31.61 37.50
C VAL A 591 2.88 -32.02 38.96
N VAL A 592 4.14 -32.12 39.39
CA VAL A 592 4.52 -32.46 40.76
C VAL A 592 5.10 -31.22 41.41
N SER A 593 4.41 -30.68 42.43
CA SER A 593 4.98 -29.64 43.29
C SER A 593 5.60 -30.30 44.52
N THR A 594 6.93 -30.31 44.60
CA THR A 594 7.65 -30.67 45.84
C THR A 594 8.01 -29.44 46.68
N ASP A 595 7.91 -28.26 46.07
CA ASP A 595 8.22 -26.94 46.64
C ASP A 595 7.24 -25.95 45.99
N PRO A 596 6.51 -25.11 46.78
CA PRO A 596 5.64 -24.07 46.26
C PRO A 596 6.40 -22.92 45.54
N LYS A 597 7.64 -23.16 45.11
CA LYS A 597 8.43 -22.29 44.24
C LYS A 597 9.08 -23.04 43.08
N LYS A 598 8.86 -24.34 42.96
CA LYS A 598 9.45 -25.19 41.92
C LYS A 598 8.44 -26.22 41.46
N LEU A 599 7.79 -25.93 40.35
CA LEU A 599 7.03 -26.93 39.62
C LEU A 599 8.00 -27.88 38.91
N LYS A 600 7.62 -29.16 38.85
CA LYS A 600 8.35 -30.21 38.13
C LYS A 600 7.36 -31.05 37.36
N LEU A 601 7.78 -31.55 36.20
CA LEU A 601 7.05 -32.62 35.53
C LEU A 601 7.54 -33.96 36.06
N GLY A 602 6.61 -34.88 36.29
CA GLY A 602 6.92 -36.23 36.73
C GLY A 602 5.98 -37.23 36.10
N CYS A 603 6.50 -38.40 35.75
CA CYS A 603 5.66 -39.50 35.30
C CYS A 603 4.77 -40.02 36.42
N THR A 604 3.55 -40.43 36.08
CA THR A 604 2.66 -41.07 37.05
C THR A 604 3.21 -42.39 37.55
N ALA A 605 2.83 -42.77 38.78
CA ALA A 605 3.26 -44.04 39.36
C ALA A 605 2.83 -45.25 38.50
N GLY A 606 1.66 -45.15 37.86
CA GLY A 606 1.15 -46.16 36.92
C GLY A 606 2.06 -46.32 35.71
N PHE A 607 2.44 -45.21 35.07
CA PHE A 607 3.39 -45.26 33.96
C PHE A 607 4.74 -45.77 34.42
N ASN A 608 5.29 -45.31 35.55
CA ASN A 608 6.57 -45.77 36.11
C ASN A 608 6.61 -47.26 36.45
N ALA A 609 5.52 -47.82 36.99
CA ALA A 609 5.44 -49.23 37.37
C ALA A 609 5.03 -50.16 36.21
N GLY A 610 4.36 -49.64 35.18
CA GLY A 610 3.90 -50.42 34.03
C GLY A 610 5.06 -50.99 33.22
N THR A 611 4.95 -52.24 32.78
CA THR A 611 5.84 -52.80 31.75
C THR A 611 5.17 -52.55 30.41
N PRO A 612 5.69 -51.66 29.55
CA PRO A 612 5.09 -51.43 28.25
C PRO A 612 5.06 -52.74 27.44
N THR A 613 3.94 -53.02 26.80
CA THR A 613 3.74 -54.20 25.94
C THR A 613 3.55 -53.82 24.49
N CYS A 614 4.02 -52.63 24.10
CA CYS A 614 3.88 -52.13 22.74
C CYS A 614 4.52 -53.11 21.75
N GLY A 615 3.82 -53.34 20.64
CA GLY A 615 4.23 -54.22 19.57
C GLY A 615 3.93 -53.62 18.19
N GLY A 616 4.15 -54.38 17.12
CA GLY A 616 4.10 -53.86 15.75
C GLY A 616 2.74 -53.41 15.22
N PHE A 617 1.67 -53.52 16.01
CA PHE A 617 0.34 -52.99 15.70
C PHE A 617 0.01 -51.70 16.45
N ASP A 618 0.83 -51.32 17.43
CA ASP A 618 0.65 -50.06 18.14
C ASP A 618 1.21 -48.89 17.31
N PRO A 619 0.67 -47.68 17.47
CA PRO A 619 1.24 -46.49 16.87
C PRO A 619 2.74 -46.32 17.20
N GLU A 620 3.55 -45.93 16.21
CA GLU A 620 5.01 -45.85 16.36
C GLU A 620 5.44 -44.90 17.49
N ASN A 621 4.65 -43.86 17.76
CA ASN A 621 4.86 -42.93 18.88
C ASN A 621 4.68 -43.61 20.25
N CYS A 622 3.68 -44.49 20.42
CA CYS A 622 3.50 -45.27 21.64
C CYS A 622 4.69 -46.22 21.87
N GLN A 623 5.16 -46.89 20.82
CA GLN A 623 6.35 -47.76 20.92
C GLN A 623 7.61 -46.97 21.30
N SER A 624 7.84 -45.83 20.65
CA SER A 624 9.00 -44.99 20.94
C SER A 624 9.00 -44.49 22.39
N LEU A 625 7.83 -44.09 22.91
CA LEU A 625 7.67 -43.70 24.31
C LEU A 625 7.90 -44.89 25.26
N ALA A 626 7.37 -46.06 24.94
CA ALA A 626 7.61 -47.29 25.70
C ALA A 626 9.10 -47.63 25.81
N ASP A 627 9.82 -47.59 24.70
CA ASP A 627 11.24 -47.94 24.60
C ASP A 627 12.13 -46.94 25.38
N ASN A 628 11.73 -45.66 25.44
CA ASN A 628 12.50 -44.59 26.05
C ASN A 628 12.01 -44.15 27.43
N LYS A 629 11.01 -44.84 28.00
CA LYS A 629 10.40 -44.50 29.29
C LYS A 629 11.42 -44.25 30.42
N SER A 630 12.45 -45.10 30.52
CA SER A 630 13.47 -45.00 31.58
C SER A 630 14.34 -43.75 31.48
N LEU A 631 14.38 -43.12 30.30
CA LEU A 631 15.10 -41.88 30.02
C LEU A 631 14.19 -40.66 30.21
N ILE A 632 12.95 -40.74 29.72
CA ILE A 632 11.98 -39.64 29.73
C ILE A 632 11.55 -39.28 31.16
N CYS A 633 11.21 -40.26 31.99
CA CYS A 633 10.64 -39.95 33.30
C CYS A 633 11.61 -39.23 34.25
N PRO A 634 12.90 -39.59 34.31
CA PRO A 634 13.87 -38.83 35.09
C PRO A 634 14.17 -37.44 34.51
N SER A 635 14.16 -37.27 33.18
CA SER A 635 14.53 -35.99 32.54
C SER A 635 13.45 -34.91 32.69
N LEU A 636 12.17 -35.29 32.72
CA LEU A 636 11.05 -34.36 32.97
C LEU A 636 11.16 -33.59 34.30
N GLY A 637 11.83 -34.18 35.30
CA GLY A 637 12.03 -33.53 36.61
C GLY A 637 13.15 -32.47 36.64
N ILE A 638 13.89 -32.32 35.54
CA ILE A 638 15.06 -31.43 35.39
C ILE A 638 14.74 -30.24 34.47
N LEU A 639 13.51 -30.17 33.93
CA LEU A 639 13.12 -29.14 32.98
C LEU A 639 13.32 -27.73 33.58
N PRO A 640 14.07 -26.85 32.88
CA PRO A 640 14.31 -25.49 33.35
C PRO A 640 13.08 -24.64 33.02
N PHE A 641 12.12 -24.55 33.94
CA PHE A 641 11.10 -23.50 33.88
C PHE A 641 11.79 -22.16 34.13
N ASP A 642 11.68 -21.28 33.15
CA ASP A 642 12.40 -20.01 33.11
C ASP A 642 11.46 -18.81 33.17
N GLN A 643 10.15 -18.99 32.97
CA GLN A 643 9.17 -17.92 32.91
C GLN A 643 8.08 -18.06 33.99
N ASP A 644 7.67 -16.92 34.54
CA ASP A 644 6.54 -16.75 35.48
C ASP A 644 5.39 -16.11 34.70
N ALA A 645 4.48 -16.94 34.17
CA ALA A 645 3.48 -16.47 33.23
C ALA A 645 2.27 -15.80 33.91
N ASP A 646 1.95 -16.19 35.15
CA ASP A 646 0.81 -15.67 35.92
C ASP A 646 1.19 -14.56 36.92
N GLY A 647 2.49 -14.33 37.13
CA GLY A 647 3.03 -13.25 37.96
C GLY A 647 2.99 -13.56 39.46
N ASP A 648 2.86 -14.83 39.86
CA ASP A 648 2.82 -15.24 41.26
C ASP A 648 4.22 -15.32 41.92
N GLY A 649 5.29 -15.09 41.13
CA GLY A 649 6.68 -15.17 41.55
C GLY A 649 7.31 -16.55 41.38
N GLN A 650 6.60 -17.52 40.80
CA GLN A 650 7.08 -18.86 40.49
C GLN A 650 7.26 -19.02 38.99
N LYS A 651 8.36 -19.68 38.61
CA LYS A 651 8.57 -20.06 37.21
C LYS A 651 7.73 -21.30 36.91
N ASP A 652 6.61 -21.10 36.25
CA ASP A 652 5.58 -22.09 35.94
C ASP A 652 5.46 -22.41 34.45
N SER A 653 6.24 -21.71 33.63
CA SER A 653 6.19 -21.79 32.18
C SER A 653 7.60 -21.94 31.61
N ILE A 654 7.68 -22.58 30.44
CA ILE A 654 8.92 -22.72 29.69
C ILE A 654 8.84 -21.83 28.45
N SER A 655 9.82 -20.96 28.26
CA SER A 655 9.93 -20.18 27.05
C SER A 655 10.33 -21.08 25.87
N PHE A 656 9.86 -20.75 24.68
CA PHE A 656 10.32 -21.37 23.45
C PHE A 656 10.55 -20.33 22.37
N GLY A 657 11.45 -20.68 21.45
CA GLY A 657 11.84 -19.84 20.35
C GLY A 657 12.16 -20.66 19.11
N LEU A 658 11.50 -20.33 18.01
CA LEU A 658 11.68 -20.94 16.70
C LEU A 658 11.97 -19.85 15.65
N GLU A 659 12.81 -20.20 14.70
CA GLU A 659 12.96 -19.45 13.46
C GLU A 659 12.08 -20.09 12.37
N PHE A 660 11.56 -19.26 11.47
CA PHE A 660 10.71 -19.73 10.39
C PHE A 660 10.87 -18.94 9.09
N GLN A 661 10.43 -19.55 7.99
CA GLN A 661 10.16 -18.86 6.74
C GLN A 661 8.73 -19.21 6.31
N ALA A 662 8.04 -18.25 5.70
CA ALA A 662 6.72 -18.47 5.16
C ALA A 662 6.59 -17.84 3.77
N VAL A 663 5.76 -18.45 2.93
CA VAL A 663 5.38 -17.92 1.62
C VAL A 663 3.91 -17.55 1.64
N SER A 664 3.47 -16.69 0.73
CA SER A 664 2.05 -16.37 0.57
C SER A 664 1.20 -17.62 0.36
N ALA A 665 0.00 -17.67 0.93
CA ALA A 665 -0.90 -18.80 0.82
C ALA A 665 -2.35 -18.35 0.62
N SER A 666 -3.18 -19.24 0.08
CA SER A 666 -4.64 -19.06 0.00
C SER A 666 -5.32 -20.08 0.90
N ILE A 667 -6.09 -19.61 1.88
CA ILE A 667 -6.91 -20.48 2.73
C ILE A 667 -8.31 -20.51 2.14
N VAL A 668 -8.75 -21.67 1.67
CA VAL A 668 -9.98 -21.80 0.86
C VAL A 668 -11.22 -22.08 1.71
N GLY A 669 -11.05 -22.53 2.95
CA GLY A 669 -12.18 -22.79 3.82
C GLY A 669 -11.85 -23.56 5.09
N VAL A 670 -12.92 -23.98 5.75
CA VAL A 670 -12.91 -24.86 6.92
C VAL A 670 -13.48 -26.22 6.50
N PHE A 671 -12.95 -27.32 7.04
CA PHE A 671 -13.39 -28.68 6.72
C PHE A 671 -13.95 -29.46 7.90
#